data_AF-A0A195BEM3-F1
#
_entry.id   AF-A0A195BEM3-F1
#
_cell.length_a   1.000
_cell.length_b   1.000
_cell.length_c   1.000
_cell.angle_alpha   90.00
_cell.angle_beta   90.00
_cell.angle_gamma   90.00
#
_symmetry.space_group_name_H-M   'P 1'
#
loop_
_entity.id
_entity.type
_entity.pdbx_description
1 polymer ?
#
loop_
_entity_poly.entity_id
_entity_poly.type
_entity_poly.pdbx_seq_one_letter_code
_entity_poly.pdbx_strand_id
1 'polypeptide(L)'
;MIRSCILTAALIVLAGSNAVQEADKDWYKNSLVYQIYPRSFKDSNGDGIGDLNGITDELEHIKDIGADALWMSPIFSSPQKDFGYDISNFTNINEEYGTLDDFRKLVQKAQSLGLKVILDFVPNHSSDQHEWFNKSIQGIKPYDEYYVWHDAKSENNIKKPPNNWLSAFGGSAWEWNEIRGQYYLHQFAAGQPDLNYRNSKLREEMQNVLVFWMDLGVKGFRIDAINHLYENDQFLDEPLSNLDVPSNDYDYLNHIYTKNLPETYDVLKTWRELMNNHSTGDTKMILTEAYADFDLTIKYYQSGSTVPFNFVFVSDLNNKSSAADFKHNIDRWINNMPKGAEYVANWVTGNHDNHRAASRFGEKRADQLSMLATVLPGISVIYNGDEIGMLDRNFTYNETVDPAGCGAGEERYFLKSRDPERTPFQWDNSISAGFSSNESTWLPVNENYKSLNLKAQKPELYSHYNVFKRLTQLKKKPVIEQGTLETALYCYKCSVAENVLGIVRRNETSIVVLIVNFNDTETVIVDISTWLNISEQLMVYTSSEGSNLLLRSPVNMVTFSLSGSVSVVLVTEDLVQNRINNQISYLNTLWLSSIYISLQFDFSYDANYTDVNKDYGTLADFDKLKEKVKSLGLKIILNFETQHSFGLDRSFRTDAIGYLFENACFLQQDKKKHAGNDDHKTGSHLHFEIFGRLMKSWRELLNNHSTVNAKINEDKPGPGQSRVISAGFFISMRVWRHDASVVALIVNFLDTPVTVDARIWMNIPEQLIVYAKKLSTKICEHVSDINKKTDSSSIISDHRINLNHNFRWK
;
A
#
# COMPACT_ATOMS: atom_id res chain seq x y z
N MET A 1 -43.10 17.63 -26.41
CA MET A 1 -42.29 16.45 -26.05
C MET A 1 -40.89 16.47 -26.67
N ILE A 2 -40.73 16.69 -27.99
CA ILE A 2 -39.41 16.66 -28.65
C ILE A 2 -38.41 17.72 -28.12
N ARG A 3 -38.89 18.92 -27.74
CA ARG A 3 -38.02 19.97 -27.13
C ARG A 3 -37.52 19.64 -25.72
N SER A 4 -38.27 18.85 -24.93
CA SER A 4 -37.80 18.40 -23.61
C SER A 4 -36.75 17.31 -23.73
N CYS A 5 -36.90 16.37 -24.68
CA CYS A 5 -35.93 15.30 -24.89
C CYS A 5 -34.55 15.81 -25.37
N ILE A 6 -34.52 16.90 -26.16
CA ILE A 6 -33.26 17.52 -26.60
C ILE A 6 -32.56 18.23 -25.44
N LEU A 7 -33.31 18.88 -24.54
CA LEU A 7 -32.74 19.50 -23.34
C LEU A 7 -32.21 18.45 -22.35
N THR A 8 -32.90 17.33 -22.17
CA THR A 8 -32.43 16.23 -21.31
C THR A 8 -31.21 15.52 -21.91
N ALA A 9 -31.17 15.31 -23.23
CA ALA A 9 -29.99 14.76 -23.91
C ALA A 9 -28.78 15.72 -23.85
N ALA A 10 -28.99 17.03 -23.99
CA ALA A 10 -27.94 18.03 -23.83
C ALA A 10 -27.43 18.11 -22.37
N LEU A 11 -28.31 17.96 -21.38
CA LEU A 11 -27.94 17.89 -19.96
C LEU A 11 -27.21 16.59 -19.59
N ILE A 12 -27.52 15.46 -20.24
CA ILE A 12 -26.80 14.20 -20.05
C ILE A 12 -25.42 14.24 -20.73
N VAL A 13 -25.30 14.91 -21.89
CA VAL A 13 -23.99 15.14 -22.55
C VAL A 13 -23.14 16.16 -21.76
N LEU A 14 -23.76 17.12 -21.07
CA LEU A 14 -23.09 18.06 -20.16
C LEU A 14 -22.83 17.48 -18.75
N ALA A 15 -23.50 16.38 -18.36
CA ALA A 15 -23.18 15.63 -17.14
C ALA A 15 -22.17 14.49 -17.39
N GLY A 16 -21.97 14.12 -18.66
CA GLY A 16 -20.90 13.24 -19.13
C GLY A 16 -19.61 13.98 -19.51
N SER A 17 -19.57 15.32 -19.41
CA SER A 17 -18.29 16.02 -19.41
C SER A 17 -17.55 15.61 -18.15
N ASN A 18 -16.40 14.93 -18.32
CA ASN A 18 -15.43 14.61 -17.28
C ASN A 18 -15.61 15.55 -16.10
N ALA A 19 -16.04 15.02 -14.95
CA ALA A 19 -15.95 15.78 -13.71
C ALA A 19 -14.50 16.29 -13.68
N VAL A 20 -14.33 17.60 -13.91
CA VAL A 20 -13.02 18.23 -13.85
C VAL A 20 -12.65 18.03 -12.41
N GLN A 21 -11.75 17.06 -12.17
CA GLN A 21 -11.24 16.79 -10.84
C GLN A 21 -10.69 18.12 -10.35
N GLU A 22 -11.32 18.66 -9.31
CA GLU A 22 -10.92 19.94 -8.74
C GLU A 22 -9.44 19.84 -8.39
N ALA A 23 -8.66 20.84 -8.82
CA ALA A 23 -7.21 20.81 -8.66
C ALA A 23 -6.87 20.71 -7.16
N ASP A 24 -6.23 19.62 -6.77
CA ASP A 24 -5.79 19.44 -5.40
C ASP A 24 -4.36 19.98 -5.30
N LYS A 25 -4.22 21.21 -4.80
CA LYS A 25 -2.90 21.84 -4.66
C LYS A 25 -2.08 21.26 -3.51
N ASP A 26 -2.73 20.57 -2.58
CA ASP A 26 -2.14 20.11 -1.32
C ASP A 26 -2.03 18.59 -1.23
N TRP A 27 -2.36 17.86 -2.31
CA TRP A 27 -2.36 16.39 -2.38
C TRP A 27 -1.09 15.73 -1.82
N TYR A 28 0.05 16.40 -1.95
CA TYR A 28 1.36 15.88 -1.57
C TYR A 28 1.66 16.00 -0.06
N LYS A 29 0.96 16.87 0.69
CA LYS A 29 1.39 17.26 2.05
C LYS A 29 1.44 16.10 3.05
N ASN A 30 0.66 15.05 2.81
CA ASN A 30 0.62 13.84 3.62
C ASN A 30 0.53 12.57 2.75
N SER A 31 1.04 12.65 1.51
CA SER A 31 0.94 11.57 0.53
C SER A 31 1.83 10.38 0.88
N LEU A 32 1.44 9.20 0.40
CA LEU A 32 2.34 8.06 0.26
C LEU A 32 2.87 7.98 -1.17
N VAL A 33 4.19 8.11 -1.31
CA VAL A 33 4.93 7.96 -2.57
C VAL A 33 5.59 6.60 -2.59
N TYR A 34 5.26 5.77 -3.58
CA TYR A 34 5.81 4.42 -3.73
C TYR A 34 6.86 4.40 -4.84
N GLN A 35 8.10 4.08 -4.50
CA GLN A 35 9.17 3.89 -5.49
C GLN A 35 9.02 2.52 -6.14
N ILE A 36 9.04 2.51 -7.47
CA ILE A 36 9.11 1.32 -8.31
C ILE A 36 10.48 1.30 -8.97
N TYR A 37 11.21 0.19 -8.83
CA TYR A 37 12.36 -0.12 -9.68
C TYR A 37 11.87 -0.94 -10.89
N PRO A 38 11.70 -0.33 -12.09
CA PRO A 38 10.95 -0.92 -13.20
C PRO A 38 11.44 -2.30 -13.62
N ARG A 39 12.77 -2.45 -13.74
CA ARG A 39 13.46 -3.68 -14.15
C ARG A 39 13.12 -4.90 -13.29
N SER A 40 12.66 -4.70 -12.05
CA SER A 40 12.36 -5.75 -11.07
C SER A 40 10.94 -5.76 -10.56
N PHE A 41 10.06 -4.93 -11.09
CA PHE A 41 8.70 -4.85 -10.59
C PHE A 41 7.81 -5.94 -11.17
N LYS A 42 7.66 -5.97 -12.50
CA LYS A 42 6.84 -6.96 -13.21
C LYS A 42 7.25 -7.07 -14.68
N ASP A 43 7.56 -8.28 -15.11
CA ASP A 43 7.79 -8.64 -16.51
C ASP A 43 6.47 -9.14 -17.13
N SER A 44 6.04 -8.51 -18.23
CA SER A 44 4.80 -8.85 -18.93
C SER A 44 5.01 -9.68 -20.19
N ASN A 45 6.25 -9.76 -20.71
CA ASN A 45 6.55 -10.35 -22.02
C ASN A 45 7.39 -11.65 -21.92
N GLY A 46 7.93 -11.97 -20.74
CA GLY A 46 8.69 -13.19 -20.44
C GLY A 46 10.19 -13.12 -20.78
N ASP A 47 10.77 -11.94 -21.01
CA ASP A 47 12.20 -11.78 -21.28
C ASP A 47 13.07 -11.77 -20.01
N GLY A 48 12.45 -11.77 -18.83
CA GLY A 48 13.13 -11.76 -17.54
C GLY A 48 13.45 -10.37 -17.00
N ILE A 49 12.97 -9.30 -17.65
CA ILE A 49 13.15 -7.89 -17.31
C ILE A 49 11.77 -7.24 -17.09
N GLY A 50 11.61 -6.49 -16.02
CA GLY A 50 10.36 -5.78 -15.75
C GLY A 50 10.15 -4.59 -16.70
N ASP A 51 8.89 -4.35 -17.08
CA ASP A 51 8.53 -3.42 -18.17
C ASP A 51 7.30 -2.54 -17.81
N LEU A 52 7.01 -1.53 -18.64
CA LEU A 52 5.93 -0.57 -18.39
C LEU A 52 4.53 -1.19 -18.45
N ASN A 53 4.33 -2.24 -19.24
CA ASN A 53 3.05 -2.93 -19.31
C ASN A 53 2.83 -3.75 -18.04
N GLY A 54 3.87 -4.41 -17.53
CA GLY A 54 3.86 -5.09 -16.24
C GLY A 54 3.55 -4.14 -15.09
N ILE A 55 4.12 -2.93 -15.07
CA ILE A 55 3.74 -1.90 -14.09
C ILE A 55 2.27 -1.52 -14.26
N THR A 56 1.81 -1.32 -15.49
CA THR A 56 0.42 -0.95 -15.80
C THR A 56 -0.59 -1.98 -15.31
N ASP A 57 -0.28 -3.27 -15.48
CA ASP A 57 -1.12 -4.39 -15.04
C ASP A 57 -1.28 -4.48 -13.51
N GLU A 58 -0.31 -3.94 -12.76
CA GLU A 58 -0.27 -3.99 -11.30
C GLU A 58 -0.58 -2.63 -10.64
N LEU A 59 -1.02 -1.62 -11.39
CA LEU A 59 -1.40 -0.31 -10.82
C LEU A 59 -2.55 -0.41 -9.81
N GLU A 60 -3.46 -1.37 -9.98
CA GLU A 60 -4.49 -1.69 -8.99
C GLU A 60 -3.89 -2.09 -7.65
N HIS A 61 -2.78 -2.84 -7.63
CA HIS A 61 -2.08 -3.17 -6.40
C HIS A 61 -1.49 -1.92 -5.73
N ILE A 62 -0.84 -1.04 -6.51
CA ILE A 62 -0.28 0.23 -6.01
C ILE A 62 -1.38 1.12 -5.41
N LYS A 63 -2.55 1.17 -6.06
CA LYS A 63 -3.71 1.87 -5.51
C LYS A 63 -4.20 1.20 -4.23
N ASP A 64 -4.28 -0.13 -4.23
CA ASP A 64 -4.80 -0.91 -3.13
C ASP A 64 -3.93 -0.76 -1.86
N ILE A 65 -2.59 -0.75 -1.99
CA ILE A 65 -1.70 -0.46 -0.85
C ILE A 65 -1.90 0.94 -0.28
N GLY A 66 -2.58 1.82 -1.00
CA GLY A 66 -3.00 3.13 -0.53
C GLY A 66 -2.11 4.27 -0.99
N ALA A 67 -1.19 4.02 -1.93
CA ALA A 67 -0.33 5.05 -2.52
C ALA A 67 -1.17 6.15 -3.18
N ASP A 68 -0.62 7.36 -3.14
CA ASP A 68 -1.17 8.53 -3.83
C ASP A 68 -0.34 8.85 -5.08
N ALA A 69 0.96 8.51 -5.06
CA ALA A 69 1.84 8.60 -6.20
C ALA A 69 2.75 7.37 -6.33
N LEU A 70 3.13 7.06 -7.56
CA LEU A 70 4.27 6.21 -7.88
C LEU A 70 5.41 7.07 -8.43
N TRP A 71 6.62 6.76 -8.00
CA TRP A 71 7.85 7.26 -8.60
C TRP A 71 8.59 6.08 -9.23
N MET A 72 9.01 6.20 -10.48
CA MET A 72 9.79 5.18 -11.18
C MET A 72 11.25 5.63 -11.30
N SER A 73 12.19 4.75 -10.93
CA SER A 73 13.60 4.86 -11.38
C SER A 73 13.67 4.97 -12.91
N PRO A 74 14.78 5.45 -13.51
CA PRO A 74 14.83 5.87 -14.90
C PRO A 74 14.33 4.82 -15.90
N ILE A 75 13.43 5.26 -16.78
CA ILE A 75 12.84 4.45 -17.86
C ILE A 75 13.27 4.91 -19.25
N PHE A 76 14.21 5.86 -19.31
CA PHE A 76 14.62 6.50 -20.56
C PHE A 76 15.54 5.59 -21.38
N SER A 77 15.69 5.89 -22.68
CA SER A 77 16.65 5.15 -23.50
C SER A 77 18.04 5.22 -22.88
N SER A 78 18.66 4.05 -22.69
CA SER A 78 19.93 3.89 -21.99
C SER A 78 20.64 2.62 -22.49
N PRO A 79 21.98 2.62 -22.59
CA PRO A 79 22.76 1.40 -22.80
C PRO A 79 22.77 0.44 -21.61
N GLN A 80 22.13 0.80 -20.50
CA GLN A 80 21.99 0.01 -19.28
C GLN A 80 23.32 -0.28 -18.57
N LYS A 81 24.35 0.55 -18.77
CA LYS A 81 25.61 0.42 -18.02
C LYS A 81 25.38 0.66 -16.54
N ASP A 82 24.49 1.57 -16.15
CA ASP A 82 24.05 1.80 -14.77
C ASP A 82 22.52 1.66 -14.68
N PHE A 83 21.99 0.64 -15.37
CA PHE A 83 20.59 0.22 -15.35
C PHE A 83 19.54 1.33 -15.53
N GLY A 84 19.84 2.33 -16.37
CA GLY A 84 18.92 3.41 -16.74
C GLY A 84 19.44 4.80 -16.39
N TYR A 85 20.42 4.93 -15.49
CA TYR A 85 21.00 6.22 -15.12
C TYR A 85 21.99 6.76 -16.17
N ASP A 86 22.54 5.90 -17.03
CA ASP A 86 23.30 6.28 -18.22
C ASP A 86 22.38 6.57 -19.43
N ILE A 87 21.77 7.75 -19.48
CA ILE A 87 20.70 8.09 -20.44
C ILE A 87 21.27 8.45 -21.83
N SER A 88 20.89 7.72 -22.89
CA SER A 88 21.24 8.02 -24.28
C SER A 88 20.19 8.82 -25.05
N ASN A 89 18.96 8.92 -24.52
CA ASN A 89 17.95 9.89 -24.98
C ASN A 89 16.96 10.24 -23.86
N PHE A 90 16.96 11.50 -23.43
CA PHE A 90 16.12 12.01 -22.34
C PHE A 90 14.61 12.08 -22.63
N THR A 91 14.18 11.93 -23.88
CA THR A 91 12.78 12.14 -24.32
C THR A 91 12.17 10.89 -24.97
N ASN A 92 12.80 9.73 -24.78
CA ASN A 92 12.31 8.46 -25.27
C ASN A 92 12.43 7.38 -24.19
N ILE A 93 11.68 6.29 -24.36
CA ILE A 93 11.67 5.14 -23.43
C ILE A 93 12.74 4.12 -23.84
N ASN A 94 13.31 3.39 -22.88
CA ASN A 94 14.19 2.25 -23.17
C ASN A 94 13.39 1.13 -23.84
N GLU A 95 13.94 0.53 -24.90
CA GLU A 95 13.27 -0.55 -25.63
C GLU A 95 13.01 -1.80 -24.76
N GLU A 96 13.84 -2.06 -23.74
CA GLU A 96 13.62 -3.15 -22.78
C GLU A 96 12.39 -2.89 -21.88
N TYR A 97 11.98 -1.63 -21.68
CA TYR A 97 10.82 -1.28 -20.86
C TYR A 97 9.55 -1.05 -21.67
N GLY A 98 9.68 -0.76 -22.98
CA GLY A 98 8.56 -0.58 -23.90
C GLY A 98 8.66 0.69 -24.72
N THR A 99 7.52 1.35 -24.95
CA THR A 99 7.42 2.51 -25.85
C THR A 99 6.82 3.74 -25.17
N LEU A 100 6.92 4.91 -25.82
CA LEU A 100 6.19 6.10 -25.40
C LEU A 100 4.67 5.88 -25.35
N ASP A 101 4.12 5.02 -26.19
CA ASP A 101 2.69 4.70 -26.16
C ASP A 101 2.33 3.85 -24.94
N ASP A 102 3.20 2.92 -24.52
CA ASP A 102 3.00 2.16 -23.28
C ASP A 102 3.10 3.07 -22.06
N PHE A 103 4.03 4.04 -22.07
CA PHE A 103 4.08 5.08 -21.05
C PHE A 103 2.78 5.91 -20.99
N ARG A 104 2.23 6.32 -22.14
CA ARG A 104 0.95 7.04 -22.18
C ARG A 104 -0.20 6.20 -21.59
N LYS A 105 -0.24 4.89 -21.89
CA LYS A 105 -1.24 3.97 -21.31
C LYS A 105 -1.09 3.87 -19.79
N LEU A 106 0.15 3.74 -19.30
CA LEU A 106 0.47 3.71 -17.88
C LEU A 106 -0.05 4.98 -17.18
N VAL A 107 0.30 6.17 -17.70
CA VAL A 107 -0.14 7.45 -17.14
C VAL A 107 -1.66 7.57 -17.13
N GLN A 108 -2.33 7.19 -18.23
CA GLN A 108 -3.79 7.21 -18.32
C GLN A 108 -4.44 6.26 -17.30
N LYS A 109 -3.92 5.04 -17.15
CA LYS A 109 -4.41 4.07 -16.19
C LYS A 109 -4.19 4.55 -14.75
N ALA A 110 -3.00 5.08 -14.44
CA ALA A 110 -2.67 5.65 -13.14
C ALA A 110 -3.62 6.80 -12.79
N GLN A 111 -3.86 7.72 -13.75
CA GLN A 111 -4.81 8.81 -13.58
C GLN A 111 -6.24 8.30 -13.31
N SER A 112 -6.69 7.25 -14.00
CA SER A 112 -8.02 6.65 -13.77
C SER A 112 -8.19 6.07 -12.35
N LEU A 113 -7.09 5.69 -11.70
CA LEU A 113 -7.04 5.21 -10.32
C LEU A 113 -6.78 6.35 -9.30
N GLY A 114 -6.65 7.59 -9.78
CA GLY A 114 -6.30 8.75 -8.98
C GLY A 114 -4.86 8.74 -8.47
N LEU A 115 -3.96 7.97 -9.10
CA LEU A 115 -2.53 7.95 -8.81
C LEU A 115 -1.81 9.05 -9.60
N LYS A 116 -0.78 9.62 -9.00
CA LYS A 116 0.15 10.54 -9.67
C LYS A 116 1.40 9.80 -10.12
N VAL A 117 1.89 10.10 -11.32
CA VAL A 117 3.14 9.54 -11.85
C VAL A 117 4.26 10.57 -11.72
N ILE A 118 5.33 10.18 -11.04
CA ILE A 118 6.57 10.94 -10.87
C ILE A 118 7.67 10.18 -11.60
N LEU A 119 8.53 10.90 -12.32
CA LEU A 119 9.69 10.30 -13.00
C LEU A 119 10.98 10.64 -12.26
N ASP A 120 11.95 9.72 -12.30
CA ASP A 120 13.32 10.06 -11.98
C ASP A 120 13.95 10.88 -13.11
N PHE A 121 14.53 12.02 -12.77
CA PHE A 121 15.23 12.92 -13.68
C PHE A 121 16.69 12.95 -13.25
N VAL A 122 17.59 12.55 -14.15
CA VAL A 122 19.03 12.46 -13.92
C VAL A 122 19.72 13.61 -14.67
N PRO A 123 19.82 14.80 -14.07
CA PRO A 123 20.33 15.99 -14.75
C PRO A 123 21.84 16.01 -14.94
N ASN A 124 22.61 15.31 -14.10
CA ASN A 124 24.06 15.49 -13.98
C ASN A 124 24.86 15.10 -15.21
N HIS A 125 24.51 14.00 -15.84
CA HIS A 125 25.27 13.38 -16.91
C HIS A 125 24.34 12.80 -17.98
N SER A 126 24.89 12.46 -19.13
CA SER A 126 24.25 11.58 -20.11
C SER A 126 25.11 10.34 -20.33
N SER A 127 24.64 9.40 -21.14
CA SER A 127 25.47 8.33 -21.68
C SER A 127 26.54 8.86 -22.64
N ASP A 128 27.68 8.18 -22.70
CA ASP A 128 28.70 8.30 -23.75
C ASP A 128 28.18 7.94 -25.16
N GLN A 129 27.02 7.31 -25.25
CA GLN A 129 26.33 7.04 -26.51
C GLN A 129 25.30 8.12 -26.88
N HIS A 130 25.09 9.13 -26.03
CA HIS A 130 24.15 10.21 -26.31
C HIS A 130 24.61 11.04 -27.53
N GLU A 131 23.66 11.47 -28.36
CA GLU A 131 23.95 12.27 -29.56
C GLU A 131 24.75 13.55 -29.23
N TRP A 132 24.41 14.19 -28.11
CA TRP A 132 25.12 15.35 -27.59
C TRP A 132 26.61 15.06 -27.35
N PHE A 133 26.96 13.94 -26.70
CA PHE A 133 28.37 13.60 -26.41
C PHE A 133 29.14 13.33 -27.70
N ASN A 134 28.56 12.55 -28.61
CA ASN A 134 29.16 12.27 -29.91
C ASN A 134 29.42 13.54 -30.74
N LYS A 135 28.48 14.50 -30.73
CA LYS A 135 28.67 15.81 -31.36
C LYS A 135 29.69 16.68 -30.62
N SER A 136 29.74 16.59 -29.30
CA SER A 136 30.69 17.31 -28.45
C SER A 136 32.13 16.85 -28.71
N ILE A 137 32.38 15.54 -28.79
CA ILE A 137 33.67 14.95 -29.17
C ILE A 137 34.18 15.57 -30.48
N GLN A 138 33.29 15.77 -31.46
CA GLN A 138 33.61 16.32 -32.77
C GLN A 138 33.69 17.86 -32.81
N GLY A 139 33.42 18.56 -31.70
CA GLY A 139 33.42 20.03 -31.65
C GLY A 139 32.27 20.68 -32.43
N ILE A 140 31.14 19.97 -32.60
CA ILE A 140 29.98 20.48 -33.34
C ILE A 140 29.15 21.42 -32.46
N LYS A 141 29.02 22.69 -32.86
CA LYS A 141 28.15 23.67 -32.20
C LYS A 141 26.66 23.33 -32.33
N PRO A 142 25.83 23.54 -31.29
CA PRO A 142 26.18 24.11 -29.98
C PRO A 142 26.66 23.09 -28.93
N TYR A 143 26.89 21.84 -29.30
CA TYR A 143 27.21 20.73 -28.40
C TYR A 143 28.68 20.67 -27.96
N ASP A 144 29.54 21.47 -28.60
CA ASP A 144 30.99 21.54 -28.36
C ASP A 144 31.35 21.78 -26.90
N GLU A 145 30.47 22.46 -26.15
CA GLU A 145 30.62 22.82 -24.74
C GLU A 145 29.48 22.25 -23.86
N TYR A 146 28.80 21.18 -24.28
CA TYR A 146 27.75 20.52 -23.48
C TYR A 146 28.31 19.64 -22.36
N TYR A 147 29.59 19.28 -22.41
CA TYR A 147 30.26 18.46 -21.40
C TYR A 147 31.47 19.19 -20.85
N VAL A 148 31.93 18.77 -19.68
CA VAL A 148 33.12 19.34 -19.04
C VAL A 148 34.37 18.72 -19.67
N TRP A 149 35.00 19.48 -20.57
CA TRP A 149 36.26 19.12 -21.23
C TRP A 149 37.44 19.88 -20.63
N HIS A 150 38.58 19.22 -20.49
CA HIS A 150 39.81 19.86 -20.03
C HIS A 150 41.06 19.25 -20.66
N ASP A 151 42.06 20.08 -20.94
CA ASP A 151 43.35 19.63 -21.47
C ASP A 151 44.12 18.78 -20.46
N ALA A 152 44.91 17.83 -20.96
CA ALA A 152 45.84 17.07 -20.13
C ALA A 152 46.89 17.98 -19.49
N LYS A 153 47.26 17.71 -18.23
CA LYS A 153 48.51 18.21 -17.67
C LYS A 153 49.67 17.50 -18.38
N SER A 154 50.53 18.26 -19.04
CA SER A 154 51.74 17.73 -19.68
C SER A 154 52.89 17.73 -18.68
N GLU A 155 53.22 16.56 -18.13
CA GLU A 155 54.38 16.38 -17.26
C GLU A 155 55.23 15.22 -17.81
N ASN A 156 56.50 15.48 -18.14
CA ASN A 156 57.45 14.49 -18.67
C ASN A 156 56.93 13.68 -19.89
N ASN A 157 56.18 14.31 -20.81
CA ASN A 157 55.52 13.68 -21.98
C ASN A 157 54.47 12.61 -21.63
N ILE A 158 54.01 12.55 -20.38
CA ILE A 158 52.90 11.70 -19.96
C ILE A 158 51.66 12.59 -19.80
N LYS A 159 50.57 12.24 -20.50
CA LYS A 159 49.27 12.90 -20.34
C LYS A 159 48.71 12.53 -18.97
N LYS A 160 48.59 13.49 -18.06
CA LYS A 160 47.95 13.29 -16.75
C LYS A 160 46.58 13.98 -16.69
N PRO A 161 45.65 13.47 -15.87
CA PRO A 161 44.37 14.14 -15.64
C PRO A 161 44.56 15.57 -15.12
N PRO A 162 43.56 16.45 -15.30
CA PRO A 162 43.63 17.85 -14.88
C PRO A 162 43.85 18.05 -13.38
N ASN A 163 43.37 17.15 -12.53
CA ASN A 163 43.48 17.20 -11.08
C ASN A 163 43.31 15.80 -10.48
N ASN A 164 43.29 15.69 -9.16
CA ASN A 164 43.17 14.44 -8.42
C ASN A 164 41.73 13.95 -8.22
N TRP A 165 40.71 14.54 -8.86
CA TRP A 165 39.31 14.17 -8.60
C TRP A 165 39.04 12.68 -8.88
N LEU A 166 38.25 12.06 -8.01
CA LEU A 166 37.91 10.64 -8.04
C LEU A 166 36.43 10.44 -8.35
N SER A 167 36.12 9.40 -9.11
CA SER A 167 34.75 8.98 -9.40
C SER A 167 34.12 8.31 -8.17
N ALA A 168 32.82 8.51 -7.98
CA ALA A 168 32.01 7.82 -6.97
C ALA A 168 32.06 6.29 -7.10
N PHE A 169 32.34 5.77 -8.30
CA PHE A 169 32.53 4.34 -8.58
C PHE A 169 34.00 3.90 -8.54
N GLY A 170 34.89 4.79 -8.10
CA GLY A 170 36.32 4.54 -7.93
C GLY A 170 37.16 4.88 -9.15
N GLY A 171 38.45 5.15 -8.91
CA GLY A 171 39.38 5.61 -9.94
C GLY A 171 39.24 7.11 -10.24
N SER A 172 39.98 7.59 -11.25
CA SER A 172 39.93 8.99 -11.65
C SER A 172 38.54 9.37 -12.17
N ALA A 173 38.09 10.60 -11.90
CA ALA A 173 36.90 11.19 -12.51
C ALA A 173 37.14 11.72 -13.93
N TRP A 174 38.32 11.46 -14.52
CA TRP A 174 38.72 12.00 -15.82
C TRP A 174 39.11 10.87 -16.77
N GLU A 175 38.47 10.85 -17.94
CA GLU A 175 38.76 9.89 -18.99
C GLU A 175 39.25 10.60 -20.26
N TRP A 176 40.32 10.09 -20.87
CA TRP A 176 40.93 10.71 -22.05
C TRP A 176 40.18 10.33 -23.32
N ASN A 177 39.75 11.32 -24.10
CA ASN A 177 39.15 11.08 -25.41
C ASN A 177 40.14 11.37 -26.54
N GLU A 178 40.54 10.34 -27.30
CA GLU A 178 41.54 10.48 -28.37
C GLU A 178 41.09 11.35 -29.55
N ILE A 179 39.78 11.42 -29.84
CA ILE A 179 39.26 12.22 -30.96
C ILE A 179 39.24 13.70 -30.61
N ARG A 180 38.73 14.03 -29.41
CA ARG A 180 38.70 15.39 -28.89
C ARG A 180 40.09 15.90 -28.50
N GLY A 181 40.98 14.99 -28.10
CA GLY A 181 42.31 15.31 -27.60
C GLY A 181 42.29 16.00 -26.24
N GLN A 182 41.29 15.67 -25.41
CA GLN A 182 41.05 16.26 -24.08
C GLN A 182 40.51 15.18 -23.12
N TYR A 183 40.62 15.44 -21.81
CA TYR A 183 39.89 14.69 -20.80
C TYR A 183 38.44 15.19 -20.70
N TYR A 184 37.48 14.30 -20.48
CA TYR A 184 36.14 14.65 -20.04
C TYR A 184 35.92 14.22 -18.59
N LEU A 185 35.11 14.99 -17.86
CA LEU A 185 34.69 14.66 -16.50
C LEU A 185 33.62 13.57 -16.50
N HIS A 186 33.70 12.66 -15.54
CA HIS A 186 32.64 11.75 -15.16
C HIS A 186 32.65 11.55 -13.63
N GLN A 187 31.65 12.07 -12.92
CA GLN A 187 31.55 11.88 -11.46
C GLN A 187 31.22 10.42 -11.10
N PHE A 188 30.63 9.68 -12.04
CA PHE A 188 30.22 8.28 -11.89
C PHE A 188 31.00 7.39 -12.87
N ALA A 189 30.35 6.48 -13.60
CA ALA A 189 31.03 5.62 -14.56
C ALA A 189 31.63 6.43 -15.73
N ALA A 190 32.70 5.94 -16.34
CA ALA A 190 33.28 6.57 -17.54
C ALA A 190 32.29 6.68 -18.71
N GLY A 191 31.27 5.81 -18.75
CA GLY A 191 30.15 5.88 -19.69
C GLY A 191 29.08 6.93 -19.37
N GLN A 192 29.25 7.69 -18.28
CA GLN A 192 28.37 8.76 -17.81
C GLN A 192 29.12 10.12 -17.83
N PRO A 193 29.49 10.66 -19.01
CA PRO A 193 30.13 11.97 -19.09
C PRO A 193 29.25 13.09 -18.52
N ASP A 194 29.84 13.92 -17.68
CA ASP A 194 29.16 14.99 -16.95
C ASP A 194 28.84 16.20 -17.84
N LEU A 195 27.62 16.70 -17.67
CA LEU A 195 27.06 17.80 -18.43
C LEU A 195 27.51 19.14 -17.85
N ASN A 196 27.92 20.06 -18.70
CA ASN A 196 28.41 21.38 -18.28
C ASN A 196 27.25 22.35 -17.96
N TYR A 197 26.80 22.36 -16.71
CA TYR A 197 25.72 23.24 -16.26
C TYR A 197 26.05 24.74 -16.27
N ARG A 198 27.29 25.15 -16.57
CA ARG A 198 27.61 26.57 -16.82
C ARG A 198 27.17 27.00 -18.21
N ASN A 199 26.96 26.08 -19.15
CA ASN A 199 26.43 26.36 -20.48
C ASN A 199 24.92 26.66 -20.42
N SER A 200 24.52 27.86 -20.82
CA SER A 200 23.11 28.28 -20.80
C SER A 200 22.22 27.50 -21.76
N LYS A 201 22.75 27.05 -22.91
CA LYS A 201 21.99 26.28 -23.89
C LYS A 201 21.67 24.88 -23.36
N LEU A 202 22.60 24.28 -22.63
CA LEU A 202 22.36 22.99 -21.98
C LEU A 202 21.28 23.10 -20.89
N ARG A 203 21.31 24.18 -20.08
CA ARG A 203 20.25 24.42 -19.09
C ARG A 203 18.88 24.57 -19.76
N GLU A 204 18.81 25.21 -20.92
CA GLU A 204 17.58 25.32 -21.72
C GLU A 204 17.11 23.94 -22.24
N GLU A 205 18.01 23.11 -22.78
CA GLU A 205 17.66 21.74 -23.22
C GLU A 205 17.11 20.89 -22.06
N MET A 206 17.70 20.98 -20.87
CA MET A 206 17.20 20.26 -19.70
C MET A 206 15.83 20.74 -19.22
N GLN A 207 15.55 22.04 -19.36
CA GLN A 207 14.20 22.56 -19.12
C GLN A 207 13.20 22.02 -20.16
N ASN A 208 13.60 21.88 -21.43
CA ASN A 208 12.77 21.28 -22.47
C ASN A 208 12.46 19.80 -22.18
N VAL A 209 13.41 19.04 -21.63
CA VAL A 209 13.18 17.65 -21.17
C VAL A 209 12.09 17.61 -20.09
N LEU A 210 12.17 18.49 -19.08
CA LEU A 210 11.14 18.58 -18.05
C LEU A 210 9.77 18.91 -18.64
N VAL A 211 9.69 19.88 -19.56
CA VAL A 211 8.44 20.26 -20.25
C VAL A 211 7.86 19.08 -21.02
N PHE A 212 8.68 18.38 -21.80
CA PHE A 212 8.25 17.21 -22.57
C PHE A 212 7.54 16.18 -21.69
N TRP A 213 8.11 15.78 -20.57
CA TRP A 213 7.50 14.80 -19.69
C TRP A 213 6.27 15.33 -18.96
N MET A 214 6.27 16.61 -18.57
CA MET A 214 5.07 17.22 -17.99
C MET A 214 3.90 17.31 -18.98
N ASP A 215 4.16 17.54 -20.26
CA ASP A 215 3.16 17.52 -21.34
C ASP A 215 2.56 16.11 -21.53
N LEU A 216 3.31 15.07 -21.17
CA LEU A 216 2.83 13.68 -21.13
C LEU A 216 2.02 13.33 -19.87
N GLY A 217 1.82 14.28 -18.96
CA GLY A 217 0.98 14.12 -17.77
C GLY A 217 1.73 13.81 -16.47
N VAL A 218 3.07 13.84 -16.49
CA VAL A 218 3.92 13.66 -15.29
C VAL A 218 3.63 14.75 -14.25
N LYS A 219 3.53 14.35 -12.98
CA LYS A 219 3.11 15.17 -11.84
C LYS A 219 4.25 15.56 -10.91
N GLY A 220 5.47 15.24 -11.27
CA GLY A 220 6.65 15.66 -10.54
C GLY A 220 7.88 14.92 -11.00
N PHE A 221 9.02 15.32 -10.46
CA PHE A 221 10.29 14.68 -10.71
C PHE A 221 11.01 14.41 -9.41
N ARG A 222 11.61 13.22 -9.29
CA ARG A 222 12.77 13.06 -8.41
C ARG A 222 13.99 13.54 -9.17
N ILE A 223 14.81 14.35 -8.54
CA ILE A 223 16.05 14.87 -9.12
C ILE A 223 17.20 14.09 -8.52
N ASP A 224 17.80 13.23 -9.32
CA ASP A 224 18.93 12.38 -8.94
C ASP A 224 20.26 13.14 -8.94
N ALA A 225 21.14 12.80 -7.99
CA ALA A 225 22.51 13.28 -7.91
C ALA A 225 22.68 14.81 -8.01
N ILE A 226 21.69 15.58 -7.54
CA ILE A 226 21.64 17.04 -7.75
C ILE A 226 22.85 17.75 -7.14
N ASN A 227 23.45 17.19 -6.10
CA ASN A 227 24.65 17.73 -5.47
C ASN A 227 25.93 17.66 -6.31
N HIS A 228 25.94 16.95 -7.45
CA HIS A 228 27.11 16.85 -8.34
C HIS A 228 27.05 17.79 -9.55
N LEU A 229 25.95 18.53 -9.77
CA LEU A 229 25.70 19.30 -11.00
C LEU A 229 26.75 20.35 -11.38
N TYR A 230 27.49 20.86 -10.41
CA TYR A 230 28.46 21.92 -10.61
C TYR A 230 29.75 21.57 -9.88
N GLU A 231 30.86 21.69 -10.59
CA GLU A 231 32.21 21.61 -10.05
C GLU A 231 32.87 22.98 -10.05
N ASN A 232 33.96 23.14 -9.31
CA ASN A 232 34.68 24.41 -9.23
C ASN A 232 35.46 24.68 -10.54
N ASP A 233 35.30 25.88 -11.10
CA ASP A 233 35.89 26.26 -12.40
C ASP A 233 37.40 26.55 -12.35
N GLN A 234 38.01 26.51 -11.17
CA GLN A 234 39.47 26.58 -11.01
C GLN A 234 40.14 25.22 -11.16
N PHE A 235 39.38 24.11 -11.15
CA PHE A 235 39.86 22.74 -11.31
C PHE A 235 41.02 22.37 -10.37
N LEU A 236 40.98 22.86 -9.13
CA LEU A 236 42.00 22.56 -8.11
C LEU A 236 41.88 21.10 -7.61
N ASP A 237 42.99 20.57 -7.10
CA ASP A 237 43.00 19.28 -6.42
C ASP A 237 42.16 19.34 -5.13
N GLU A 238 41.36 18.30 -4.88
CA GLU A 238 40.62 18.11 -3.64
C GLU A 238 41.58 17.77 -2.48
N PRO A 239 41.29 18.22 -1.26
CA PRO A 239 42.04 17.82 -0.07
C PRO A 239 41.81 16.34 0.27
N LEU A 240 42.81 15.71 0.90
CA LEU A 240 42.69 14.33 1.40
C LEU A 240 41.72 14.26 2.59
N SER A 241 40.94 13.19 2.69
CA SER A 241 40.03 12.92 3.81
C SER A 241 40.77 12.47 5.08
N ASN A 242 41.97 11.89 4.93
CA ASN A 242 42.74 11.19 5.96
C ASN A 242 42.08 9.88 6.45
N LEU A 243 41.12 9.32 5.71
CA LEU A 243 40.57 7.99 5.98
C LEU A 243 41.53 6.89 5.49
N ASP A 244 41.54 5.75 6.20
CA ASP A 244 42.33 4.57 5.84
C ASP A 244 41.59 3.72 4.78
N VAL A 245 41.50 4.27 3.57
CA VAL A 245 40.89 3.64 2.39
C VAL A 245 41.87 3.68 1.22
N PRO A 246 41.74 2.79 0.23
CA PRO A 246 42.58 2.82 -0.97
C PRO A 246 42.58 4.20 -1.64
N SER A 247 43.71 4.61 -2.23
CA SER A 247 43.88 5.94 -2.82
C SER A 247 43.00 6.21 -4.05
N ASN A 248 42.36 5.17 -4.58
CA ASN A 248 41.41 5.22 -5.69
C ASN A 248 39.95 5.06 -5.22
N ASP A 249 39.70 4.94 -3.92
CA ASP A 249 38.37 4.96 -3.33
C ASP A 249 37.88 6.41 -3.24
N TYR A 250 36.61 6.64 -3.51
CA TYR A 250 36.02 7.98 -3.52
C TYR A 250 36.25 8.69 -2.18
N ASP A 251 36.08 7.96 -1.07
CA ASP A 251 36.22 8.45 0.30
C ASP A 251 37.66 8.83 0.68
N TYR A 252 38.65 8.66 -0.22
CA TYR A 252 40.02 9.11 -0.03
C TYR A 252 40.14 10.66 -0.03
N LEU A 253 39.14 11.35 -0.59
CA LEU A 253 39.12 12.81 -0.75
C LEU A 253 37.98 13.46 0.04
N ASN A 254 38.15 14.73 0.38
CA ASN A 254 37.09 15.60 0.84
C ASN A 254 36.57 16.41 -0.36
N HIS A 255 35.35 16.13 -0.82
CA HIS A 255 34.79 16.63 -2.07
C HIS A 255 34.24 18.07 -1.97
N ILE A 256 35.10 19.06 -1.74
CA ILE A 256 34.70 20.47 -1.56
C ILE A 256 34.59 21.24 -2.89
N TYR A 257 35.22 20.75 -3.95
CA TYR A 257 35.19 21.37 -5.29
C TYR A 257 34.23 20.67 -6.25
N THR A 258 33.81 19.45 -5.94
CA THR A 258 33.01 18.58 -6.84
C THR A 258 31.60 18.31 -6.35
N LYS A 259 31.22 18.80 -5.15
CA LYS A 259 29.88 18.63 -4.59
C LYS A 259 29.33 19.88 -3.93
N ASN A 260 27.99 19.97 -3.91
CA ASN A 260 27.21 20.91 -3.10
C ASN A 260 27.50 22.40 -3.37
N LEU A 261 27.95 22.75 -4.57
CA LEU A 261 28.24 24.14 -4.90
C LEU A 261 26.97 25.02 -4.88
N PRO A 262 27.08 26.32 -4.54
CA PRO A 262 25.93 27.23 -4.44
C PRO A 262 25.03 27.27 -5.68
N GLU A 263 25.61 27.16 -6.87
CA GLU A 263 24.92 27.22 -8.16
C GLU A 263 23.88 26.09 -8.33
N THR A 264 24.11 24.93 -7.70
CA THR A 264 23.17 23.81 -7.67
C THR A 264 21.81 24.23 -7.11
N TYR A 265 21.80 25.07 -6.08
CA TYR A 265 20.57 25.55 -5.45
C TYR A 265 19.87 26.59 -6.34
N ASP A 266 20.63 27.37 -7.12
CA ASP A 266 20.07 28.39 -8.00
C ASP A 266 19.45 27.77 -9.25
N VAL A 267 20.05 26.74 -9.85
CA VAL A 267 19.44 26.04 -10.99
C VAL A 267 18.12 25.37 -10.59
N LEU A 268 18.02 24.81 -9.39
CA LEU A 268 16.79 24.20 -8.88
C LEU A 268 15.64 25.20 -8.79
N LYS A 269 15.90 26.46 -8.41
CA LYS A 269 14.89 27.53 -8.39
C LYS A 269 14.29 27.73 -9.78
N THR A 270 15.13 27.70 -10.82
CA THR A 270 14.65 27.84 -12.21
C THR A 270 13.73 26.69 -12.62
N TRP A 271 14.02 25.46 -12.19
CA TRP A 271 13.15 24.31 -12.43
C TRP A 271 11.84 24.40 -11.65
N ARG A 272 11.88 24.88 -10.40
CA ARG A 272 10.67 25.15 -9.62
C ARG A 272 9.79 26.20 -10.29
N GLU A 273 10.37 27.29 -10.77
CA GLU A 273 9.65 28.33 -11.51
C GLU A 273 9.02 27.78 -12.79
N LEU A 274 9.79 27.02 -13.58
CA LEU A 274 9.30 26.34 -14.79
C LEU A 274 8.10 25.44 -14.48
N MET A 275 8.22 24.57 -13.48
CA MET A 275 7.15 23.64 -13.10
C MET A 275 5.92 24.35 -12.53
N ASN A 276 6.10 25.48 -11.82
CA ASN A 276 5.00 26.33 -11.36
C ASN A 276 4.26 26.95 -12.55
N ASN A 277 4.99 27.54 -13.49
CA ASN A 277 4.41 28.19 -14.67
C ASN A 277 3.71 27.20 -15.60
N HIS A 278 4.19 25.95 -15.66
CA HIS A 278 3.54 24.88 -16.40
C HIS A 278 2.26 24.34 -15.71
N SER A 279 2.03 24.62 -14.43
CA SER A 279 0.95 24.00 -13.67
C SER A 279 -0.37 24.76 -13.76
N THR A 280 -1.37 24.16 -14.41
CA THR A 280 -2.78 24.64 -14.43
C THR A 280 -3.72 23.83 -13.53
N GLY A 281 -3.18 22.94 -12.67
CA GLY A 281 -3.94 22.04 -11.80
C GLY A 281 -3.17 21.68 -10.52
N ASP A 282 -3.06 20.39 -10.21
CA ASP A 282 -2.30 19.90 -9.04
C ASP A 282 -0.87 20.47 -8.98
N THR A 283 -0.38 20.68 -7.76
CA THR A 283 1.02 21.03 -7.52
C THR A 283 1.92 19.92 -8.03
N LYS A 284 2.90 20.26 -8.88
CA LYS A 284 3.92 19.30 -9.31
C LYS A 284 5.05 19.21 -8.29
N MET A 285 5.41 17.99 -7.90
CA MET A 285 6.43 17.75 -6.88
C MET A 285 7.85 17.81 -7.45
N ILE A 286 8.78 18.33 -6.65
CA ILE A 286 10.22 18.16 -6.85
C ILE A 286 10.75 17.41 -5.63
N LEU A 287 11.28 16.21 -5.83
CA LEU A 287 11.90 15.38 -4.80
C LEU A 287 13.41 15.39 -5.02
N THR A 288 14.18 16.16 -4.26
CA THR A 288 15.63 16.22 -4.50
C THR A 288 16.35 15.12 -3.74
N GLU A 289 17.14 14.31 -4.45
CA GLU A 289 18.07 13.37 -3.85
C GLU A 289 19.46 14.01 -3.77
N ALA A 290 20.00 14.06 -2.56
CA ALA A 290 21.38 14.42 -2.30
C ALA A 290 21.85 13.78 -0.99
N TYR A 291 22.88 12.95 -1.06
CA TYR A 291 23.70 12.61 0.10
C TYR A 291 24.65 13.77 0.40
N ALA A 292 24.17 14.69 1.24
CA ALA A 292 24.86 15.91 1.67
C ALA A 292 24.69 16.13 3.18
N ASP A 293 25.54 17.00 3.74
CA ASP A 293 25.41 17.42 5.13
C ASP A 293 24.02 17.99 5.43
N PHE A 294 23.54 17.77 6.65
CA PHE A 294 22.17 18.10 7.04
C PHE A 294 21.75 19.54 6.69
N ASP A 295 22.59 20.55 6.99
CA ASP A 295 22.25 21.95 6.73
C ASP A 295 22.15 22.25 5.21
N LEU A 296 22.97 21.59 4.40
CA LEU A 296 22.92 21.66 2.94
C LEU A 296 21.66 20.97 2.41
N THR A 297 21.29 19.83 2.98
CA THR A 297 20.05 19.12 2.67
C THR A 297 18.82 19.98 2.97
N ILE A 298 18.77 20.65 4.14
CA ILE A 298 17.67 21.55 4.51
C ILE A 298 17.55 22.74 3.55
N LYS A 299 18.66 23.26 3.02
CA LYS A 299 18.68 24.38 2.08
C LYS A 299 17.89 24.12 0.78
N TYR A 300 17.70 22.86 0.38
CA TYR A 300 16.91 22.51 -0.80
C TYR A 300 15.44 22.91 -0.71
N TYR A 301 14.84 22.89 0.49
CA TYR A 301 13.45 23.38 0.69
C TYR A 301 13.29 24.82 0.19
N GLN A 302 14.24 25.69 0.53
CA GLN A 302 14.21 27.10 0.14
C GLN A 302 14.68 27.34 -1.31
N SER A 303 15.15 26.29 -1.97
CA SER A 303 15.67 26.33 -3.35
C SER A 303 14.66 25.78 -4.36
N GLY A 304 13.47 25.37 -3.91
CA GLY A 304 12.37 24.94 -4.77
C GLY A 304 12.04 23.45 -4.69
N SER A 305 12.76 22.67 -3.87
CA SER A 305 12.38 21.29 -3.58
C SER A 305 11.06 21.24 -2.82
N THR A 306 10.14 20.36 -3.23
CA THR A 306 8.95 20.04 -2.41
C THR A 306 9.40 19.37 -1.13
N VAL A 307 10.26 18.37 -1.25
CA VAL A 307 11.02 17.79 -0.14
C VAL A 307 12.40 17.34 -0.63
N PRO A 308 13.50 17.73 0.03
CA PRO A 308 14.72 16.95 -0.05
C PRO A 308 14.53 15.64 0.67
N PHE A 309 14.90 14.53 0.02
CA PHE A 309 14.74 13.21 0.61
C PHE A 309 15.48 13.11 1.93
N ASN A 310 14.73 12.70 2.95
CA ASN A 310 15.21 12.49 4.30
C ASN A 310 15.75 11.06 4.41
N PHE A 311 17.07 10.92 4.24
CA PHE A 311 17.75 9.64 4.34
C PHE A 311 18.14 9.23 5.76
N VAL A 312 17.65 9.90 6.81
CA VAL A 312 17.95 9.53 8.21
C VAL A 312 17.73 8.04 8.50
N PHE A 313 16.64 7.43 7.98
CA PHE A 313 16.36 6.00 8.16
C PHE A 313 17.23 5.06 7.30
N VAL A 314 18.05 5.64 6.43
CA VAL A 314 18.92 4.93 5.48
C VAL A 314 20.39 5.08 5.86
N SER A 315 20.87 6.31 6.09
CA SER A 315 22.28 6.62 6.34
C SER A 315 22.65 6.74 7.82
N ASP A 316 21.75 7.30 8.64
CA ASP A 316 22.12 7.75 10.00
C ASP A 316 21.71 6.73 11.08
N LEU A 317 20.77 5.84 10.75
CA LEU A 317 20.23 4.84 11.66
C LEU A 317 20.41 3.42 11.11
N ASN A 318 20.62 2.45 12.01
CA ASN A 318 20.77 1.04 11.68
C ASN A 318 20.24 0.14 12.81
N ASN A 319 20.41 -1.18 12.69
CA ASN A 319 19.94 -2.17 13.69
C ASN A 319 20.56 -2.03 15.10
N LYS A 320 21.60 -1.22 15.29
CA LYS A 320 22.22 -0.91 16.60
C LYS A 320 21.74 0.41 17.19
N SER A 321 21.00 1.21 16.43
CA SER A 321 20.46 2.48 16.90
C SER A 321 19.41 2.26 18.00
N SER A 322 19.51 3.05 19.06
CA SER A 322 18.59 3.03 20.20
C SER A 322 17.32 3.83 19.92
N ALA A 323 16.32 3.73 20.81
CA ALA A 323 15.13 4.58 20.75
C ALA A 323 15.49 6.08 20.82
N ALA A 324 16.53 6.42 21.59
CA ALA A 324 17.02 7.79 21.72
C ALA A 324 17.62 8.32 20.41
N ASP A 325 18.35 7.49 19.66
CA ASP A 325 18.90 7.88 18.35
C ASP A 325 17.79 8.17 17.35
N PHE A 326 16.73 7.35 17.35
CA PHE A 326 15.54 7.59 16.52
C PHE A 326 14.84 8.88 16.91
N LYS A 327 14.56 9.11 18.20
CA LYS A 327 13.95 10.37 18.66
C LYS A 327 14.81 11.57 18.28
N HIS A 328 16.11 11.52 18.53
CA HIS A 328 17.03 12.60 18.21
C HIS A 328 16.94 13.01 16.74
N ASN A 329 17.01 12.04 15.82
CA ASN A 329 16.98 12.35 14.40
C ASN A 329 15.59 12.77 13.88
N ILE A 330 14.50 12.21 14.44
CA ILE A 330 13.14 12.67 14.13
C ILE A 330 12.97 14.14 14.57
N ASP A 331 13.34 14.45 15.81
CA ASP A 331 13.24 15.81 16.35
C ASP A 331 14.15 16.78 15.60
N ARG A 332 15.36 16.33 15.22
CA ARG A 332 16.31 17.15 14.43
C ARG A 332 15.69 17.55 13.10
N TRP A 333 15.08 16.63 12.35
CA TRP A 333 14.43 16.96 11.08
C TRP A 333 13.27 17.94 11.28
N ILE A 334 12.36 17.63 12.21
CA ILE A 334 11.16 18.43 12.47
C ILE A 334 11.50 19.86 12.95
N ASN A 335 12.52 20.01 13.80
CA ASN A 335 12.89 21.29 14.38
C ASN A 335 13.69 22.20 13.43
N ASN A 336 14.34 21.65 12.41
CA ASN A 336 15.20 22.42 11.49
C ASN A 336 14.59 22.63 10.09
N MET A 337 13.49 21.95 9.77
CA MET A 337 12.73 22.26 8.55
C MET A 337 12.28 23.74 8.56
N PRO A 338 12.28 24.44 7.41
CA PRO A 338 11.75 25.79 7.34
C PRO A 338 10.30 25.87 7.82
N LYS A 339 9.95 26.99 8.46
CA LYS A 339 8.58 27.23 8.94
C LYS A 339 7.69 27.69 7.79
N GLY A 340 6.49 27.12 7.69
CA GLY A 340 5.51 27.46 6.65
C GLY A 340 4.55 26.28 6.44
N ALA A 341 3.36 26.55 5.92
CA ALA A 341 2.36 25.50 5.65
C ALA A 341 2.65 24.74 4.35
N GLU A 342 3.56 25.26 3.53
CA GLU A 342 4.06 24.67 2.28
C GLU A 342 5.17 23.63 2.51
N TYR A 343 5.89 23.72 3.62
CA TYR A 343 6.99 22.83 3.98
C TYR A 343 6.47 21.64 4.79
N VAL A 344 6.75 20.44 4.30
CA VAL A 344 6.33 19.19 4.95
C VAL A 344 7.52 18.27 5.12
N ALA A 345 7.51 17.48 6.20
CA ALA A 345 8.53 16.46 6.41
C ALA A 345 8.36 15.32 5.40
N ASN A 346 9.39 14.49 5.26
CA ASN A 346 9.30 13.22 4.56
C ASN A 346 10.13 12.16 5.28
N TRP A 347 9.82 10.89 5.01
CA TRP A 347 10.46 9.75 5.66
C TRP A 347 10.69 8.65 4.62
N VAL A 348 11.95 8.43 4.23
CA VAL A 348 12.36 7.44 3.23
C VAL A 348 12.74 6.13 3.93
N THR A 349 12.00 5.05 3.68
CA THR A 349 12.28 3.74 4.31
C THR A 349 13.36 2.94 3.60
N GLY A 350 13.51 3.13 2.30
CA GLY A 350 14.45 2.41 1.46
C GLY A 350 14.47 2.97 0.05
N ASN A 351 15.38 2.45 -0.77
CA ASN A 351 15.49 2.71 -2.19
C ASN A 351 16.33 1.60 -2.86
N HIS A 352 16.56 1.74 -4.15
CA HIS A 352 17.36 0.81 -4.96
C HIS A 352 18.90 0.96 -4.85
N ASP A 353 19.41 1.86 -4.02
CA ASP A 353 20.86 2.06 -3.80
C ASP A 353 21.32 1.64 -2.41
N ASN A 354 20.39 1.16 -1.58
CA ASN A 354 20.64 0.80 -0.21
C ASN A 354 19.93 -0.51 0.11
N HIS A 355 20.62 -1.40 0.82
CA HIS A 355 20.08 -2.63 1.40
C HIS A 355 18.65 -2.47 1.93
N ARG A 356 17.78 -3.47 1.73
CA ARG A 356 16.35 -3.40 2.08
C ARG A 356 16.12 -3.10 3.56
N ALA A 357 15.01 -2.43 3.89
CA ALA A 357 14.69 -2.01 5.26
C ALA A 357 14.72 -3.18 6.26
N ALA A 358 14.12 -4.31 5.89
CA ALA A 358 14.08 -5.52 6.70
C ALA A 358 15.47 -6.17 6.88
N SER A 359 16.38 -6.03 5.91
CA SER A 359 17.78 -6.45 6.05
C SER A 359 18.58 -5.52 6.95
N ARG A 360 18.43 -4.19 6.80
CA ARG A 360 19.17 -3.19 7.59
C ARG A 360 18.81 -3.22 9.07
N PHE A 361 17.54 -3.44 9.40
CA PHE A 361 17.03 -3.39 10.78
C PHE A 361 16.73 -4.76 11.38
N GLY A 362 16.71 -5.82 10.57
CA GLY A 362 16.42 -7.20 10.95
C GLY A 362 14.96 -7.58 10.71
N GLU A 363 14.75 -8.85 10.32
CA GLU A 363 13.44 -9.37 9.86
C GLU A 363 12.29 -9.12 10.84
N LYS A 364 12.54 -9.29 12.15
CA LYS A 364 11.52 -9.06 13.20
C LYS A 364 11.05 -7.62 13.29
N ARG A 365 11.79 -6.68 12.72
CA ARG A 365 11.51 -5.24 12.71
C ARG A 365 11.19 -4.72 11.31
N ALA A 366 10.87 -5.61 10.35
CA ALA A 366 10.55 -5.24 8.97
C ALA A 366 9.44 -4.17 8.87
N ASP A 367 8.41 -4.25 9.73
CA ASP A 367 7.30 -3.28 9.73
C ASP A 367 7.67 -1.93 10.33
N GLN A 368 8.73 -1.85 11.14
CA GLN A 368 8.98 -0.73 12.04
C GLN A 368 9.18 0.59 11.30
N LEU A 369 9.99 0.59 10.23
CA LEU A 369 10.24 1.81 9.46
C LEU A 369 8.99 2.27 8.71
N SER A 370 8.22 1.36 8.13
CA SER A 370 6.93 1.68 7.48
C SER A 370 5.91 2.21 8.49
N MET A 371 5.88 1.68 9.71
CA MET A 371 5.06 2.20 10.82
C MET A 371 5.46 3.63 11.20
N LEU A 372 6.76 3.89 11.38
CA LEU A 372 7.28 5.22 11.67
C LEU A 372 6.96 6.21 10.54
N ALA A 373 7.34 5.87 9.30
CA ALA A 373 7.14 6.73 8.13
C ALA A 373 5.66 7.07 7.89
N THR A 374 4.75 6.16 8.25
CA THR A 374 3.30 6.39 8.12
C THR A 374 2.74 7.24 9.26
N VAL A 375 3.13 6.98 10.51
CA VAL A 375 2.58 7.70 11.68
C VAL A 375 3.18 9.10 11.83
N LEU A 376 4.42 9.32 11.39
CA LEU A 376 5.05 10.63 11.38
C LEU A 376 4.36 11.58 10.36
N PRO A 377 4.35 12.90 10.63
CA PRO A 377 3.72 13.88 9.74
C PRO A 377 4.48 13.99 8.42
N GLY A 378 3.78 14.41 7.36
CA GLY A 378 4.39 14.65 6.06
C GLY A 378 4.33 13.43 5.13
N ILE A 379 5.29 13.33 4.22
CA ILE A 379 5.30 12.37 3.12
C ILE A 379 5.92 11.04 3.56
N SER A 380 5.27 9.92 3.26
CA SER A 380 5.86 8.59 3.41
C SER A 380 6.44 8.14 2.07
N VAL A 381 7.73 7.80 2.02
CA VAL A 381 8.39 7.30 0.80
C VAL A 381 8.80 5.85 1.03
N ILE A 382 8.16 4.95 0.28
CA ILE A 382 8.24 3.49 0.47
C ILE A 382 8.82 2.84 -0.77
N TYR A 383 9.80 1.95 -0.61
CA TYR A 383 10.41 1.21 -1.71
C TYR A 383 9.70 -0.12 -1.97
N ASN A 384 9.59 -0.53 -3.23
CA ASN A 384 8.85 -1.73 -3.57
C ASN A 384 9.42 -2.99 -2.91
N GLY A 385 8.57 -3.67 -2.16
CA GLY A 385 8.90 -4.85 -1.36
C GLY A 385 8.93 -4.57 0.14
N ASP A 386 9.10 -3.31 0.58
CA ASP A 386 9.05 -2.95 2.01
C ASP A 386 7.65 -3.23 2.61
N GLU A 387 6.59 -3.15 1.81
CA GLU A 387 5.22 -3.44 2.24
C GLU A 387 4.94 -4.92 2.49
N ILE A 388 5.79 -5.82 1.98
CA ILE A 388 5.71 -7.26 2.23
C ILE A 388 6.93 -7.77 3.03
N GLY A 389 7.82 -6.88 3.47
CA GLY A 389 9.01 -7.23 4.24
C GLY A 389 10.10 -7.95 3.43
N MET A 390 10.27 -7.64 2.15
CA MET A 390 11.33 -8.24 1.31
C MET A 390 12.72 -8.07 1.93
N LEU A 391 13.55 -9.10 1.76
CA LEU A 391 14.92 -9.15 2.22
C LEU A 391 15.88 -9.13 1.05
N ASP A 392 17.07 -8.58 1.31
CA ASP A 392 18.22 -8.71 0.41
C ASP A 392 18.52 -10.19 0.14
N ARG A 393 19.00 -10.46 -1.07
CA ARG A 393 19.58 -11.76 -1.43
C ARG A 393 21.10 -11.65 -1.33
N ASN A 394 21.76 -12.69 -0.81
CA ASN A 394 23.22 -12.77 -0.91
C ASN A 394 23.63 -13.08 -2.34
N PHE A 395 24.59 -12.32 -2.87
CA PHE A 395 25.17 -12.51 -4.21
C PHE A 395 26.59 -13.06 -4.11
N THR A 396 26.99 -13.84 -5.11
CA THR A 396 28.40 -14.08 -5.42
C THR A 396 28.93 -12.99 -6.36
N TYR A 397 30.25 -12.83 -6.44
CA TYR A 397 30.87 -11.89 -7.38
C TYR A 397 30.44 -12.16 -8.84
N ASN A 398 30.36 -13.43 -9.23
CA ASN A 398 29.98 -13.83 -10.60
C ASN A 398 28.50 -13.56 -10.94
N GLU A 399 27.64 -13.43 -9.92
CA GLU A 399 26.24 -13.03 -10.11
C GLU A 399 26.05 -11.51 -10.08
N THR A 400 27.07 -10.76 -9.64
CA THR A 400 27.00 -9.31 -9.52
C THR A 400 27.08 -8.69 -10.91
N VAL A 401 26.14 -7.79 -11.20
CA VAL A 401 26.05 -7.05 -12.46
C VAL A 401 26.10 -5.53 -12.23
N ASP A 402 25.94 -5.06 -10.99
CA ASP A 402 26.14 -3.66 -10.62
C ASP A 402 27.58 -3.19 -10.89
N PRO A 403 27.79 -2.15 -11.74
CA PRO A 403 29.11 -1.59 -12.00
C PRO A 403 29.90 -1.22 -10.76
N ALA A 404 29.24 -0.70 -9.71
CA ALA A 404 29.93 -0.33 -8.48
C ALA A 404 30.49 -1.58 -7.76
N GLY A 405 29.72 -2.68 -7.75
CA GLY A 405 30.15 -3.97 -7.26
C GLY A 405 31.25 -4.60 -8.12
N CYS A 406 31.08 -4.61 -9.45
CA CYS A 406 32.07 -5.15 -10.39
C CYS A 406 33.40 -4.37 -10.33
N GLY A 407 33.34 -3.05 -10.28
CA GLY A 407 34.50 -2.16 -10.21
C GLY A 407 35.28 -2.28 -8.90
N ALA A 408 34.60 -2.63 -7.80
CA ALA A 408 35.25 -2.90 -6.52
C ALA A 408 36.03 -4.22 -6.48
N GLY A 409 35.75 -5.15 -7.41
CA GLY A 409 36.43 -6.44 -7.53
C GLY A 409 35.96 -7.52 -6.54
N GLU A 410 36.48 -8.74 -6.72
CA GLU A 410 36.00 -9.95 -6.03
C GLU A 410 36.07 -9.88 -4.50
N GLU A 411 37.05 -9.17 -3.93
CA GLU A 411 37.22 -9.06 -2.48
C GLU A 411 36.31 -8.00 -1.83
N ARG A 412 35.72 -7.10 -2.61
CA ARG A 412 34.99 -5.92 -2.08
C ARG A 412 33.64 -5.64 -2.71
N TYR A 413 33.20 -6.41 -3.72
CA TYR A 413 31.92 -6.18 -4.40
C TYR A 413 30.73 -6.06 -3.43
N PHE A 414 30.68 -6.89 -2.38
CA PHE A 414 29.58 -6.90 -1.41
C PHE A 414 29.47 -5.61 -0.58
N LEU A 415 30.51 -4.77 -0.56
CA LEU A 415 30.50 -3.46 0.13
C LEU A 415 29.93 -2.35 -0.75
N LYS A 416 29.84 -2.57 -2.07
CA LYS A 416 29.52 -1.53 -3.06
C LYS A 416 28.37 -1.91 -4.00
N SER A 417 28.07 -3.20 -4.17
CA SER A 417 26.99 -3.69 -5.02
C SER A 417 25.62 -3.38 -4.43
N ARG A 418 24.73 -2.91 -5.30
CA ARG A 418 23.31 -2.60 -5.06
C ARG A 418 22.37 -3.67 -5.61
N ASP A 419 22.90 -4.77 -6.16
CA ASP A 419 22.09 -5.88 -6.68
C ASP A 419 21.18 -6.54 -5.61
N PRO A 420 21.60 -6.70 -4.34
CA PRO A 420 20.77 -7.36 -3.31
C PRO A 420 19.37 -6.74 -3.13
N GLU A 421 19.28 -5.41 -3.12
CA GLU A 421 18.04 -4.65 -2.97
C GLU A 421 17.26 -4.48 -4.28
N ARG A 422 17.87 -4.81 -5.43
CA ARG A 422 17.28 -4.72 -6.78
C ARG A 422 16.66 -6.03 -7.25
N THR A 423 16.66 -7.10 -6.44
CA THR A 423 16.06 -8.39 -6.82
C THR A 423 14.57 -8.29 -7.20
N PRO A 424 14.07 -9.15 -8.10
CA PRO A 424 12.67 -9.14 -8.54
C PRO A 424 11.64 -9.20 -7.41
N PHE A 425 10.53 -8.47 -7.58
CA PHE A 425 9.44 -8.42 -6.61
C PHE A 425 8.74 -9.78 -6.45
N GLN A 426 8.35 -10.11 -5.21
CA GLN A 426 7.83 -11.43 -4.84
C GLN A 426 6.29 -11.44 -4.84
N TRP A 427 5.67 -11.55 -6.02
CA TRP A 427 4.21 -11.54 -6.21
C TRP A 427 3.53 -12.79 -5.64
N ASP A 428 4.02 -13.97 -6.01
CA ASP A 428 3.51 -15.26 -5.55
C ASP A 428 4.58 -16.36 -5.51
N ASN A 429 4.17 -17.62 -5.33
CA ASN A 429 5.08 -18.77 -5.22
C ASN A 429 5.34 -19.51 -6.54
N SER A 430 4.92 -18.96 -7.68
CA SER A 430 5.12 -19.56 -9.01
C SER A 430 6.54 -19.35 -9.55
N ILE A 431 6.78 -19.59 -10.84
CA ILE A 431 8.09 -19.36 -11.47
C ILE A 431 8.51 -17.90 -11.23
N SER A 432 9.78 -17.69 -10.87
CA SER A 432 10.35 -16.36 -10.61
C SER A 432 9.47 -15.48 -9.71
N ALA A 433 8.86 -16.08 -8.68
CA ALA A 433 7.92 -15.42 -7.77
C ALA A 433 6.74 -14.70 -8.42
N GLY A 434 6.31 -15.11 -9.62
CA GLY A 434 5.28 -14.44 -10.40
C GLY A 434 5.71 -13.10 -10.99
N PHE A 435 6.98 -12.69 -10.84
CA PHE A 435 7.53 -11.52 -11.53
C PHE A 435 7.61 -11.74 -13.05
N SER A 436 8.03 -12.93 -13.49
CA SER A 436 8.18 -13.30 -14.89
C SER A 436 7.67 -14.74 -15.13
N SER A 437 7.25 -15.05 -16.35
CA SER A 437 7.03 -16.44 -16.78
C SER A 437 8.32 -17.20 -17.07
N ASN A 438 9.47 -16.51 -17.14
CA ASN A 438 10.78 -17.08 -17.38
C ASN A 438 11.43 -17.56 -16.08
N GLU A 439 12.11 -18.71 -16.10
CA GLU A 439 12.86 -19.24 -14.95
C GLU A 439 14.14 -18.46 -14.66
N SER A 440 14.70 -17.80 -15.69
CA SER A 440 15.88 -16.96 -15.56
C SER A 440 15.48 -15.50 -15.76
N THR A 441 15.85 -14.68 -14.80
CA THR A 441 15.57 -13.24 -14.76
C THR A 441 16.87 -12.46 -14.74
N TRP A 442 16.82 -11.16 -15.02
CA TRP A 442 18.01 -10.30 -15.09
C TRP A 442 18.83 -10.30 -13.78
N LEU A 443 18.14 -10.37 -12.64
CA LEU A 443 18.70 -10.72 -11.34
C LEU A 443 17.96 -11.93 -10.76
N PRO A 444 18.65 -12.85 -10.07
CA PRO A 444 18.01 -13.99 -9.43
C PRO A 444 17.05 -13.57 -8.32
N VAL A 445 15.90 -14.24 -8.26
CA VAL A 445 14.90 -14.04 -7.20
C VAL A 445 15.42 -14.59 -5.87
N ASN A 446 15.08 -13.94 -4.76
CA ASN A 446 15.41 -14.43 -3.42
C ASN A 446 14.65 -15.74 -3.13
N GLU A 447 15.34 -16.79 -2.67
CA GLU A 447 14.77 -18.13 -2.46
C GLU A 447 13.61 -18.17 -1.47
N ASN A 448 13.49 -17.17 -0.59
CA ASN A 448 12.42 -17.06 0.40
C ASN A 448 11.03 -16.77 -0.19
N TYR A 449 10.93 -16.45 -1.49
CA TYR A 449 9.66 -16.10 -2.15
C TYR A 449 8.57 -17.17 -2.05
N LYS A 450 8.93 -18.43 -1.79
CA LYS A 450 7.96 -19.51 -1.60
C LYS A 450 7.04 -19.28 -0.39
N SER A 451 7.55 -18.62 0.65
CA SER A 451 6.80 -18.28 1.86
C SER A 451 6.57 -16.78 2.02
N LEU A 452 7.55 -15.94 1.65
CA LEU A 452 7.47 -14.49 1.73
C LEU A 452 7.00 -13.94 0.38
N ASN A 453 5.70 -13.87 0.13
CA ASN A 453 5.19 -13.26 -1.09
C ASN A 453 3.83 -12.59 -0.86
N LEU A 454 3.49 -11.65 -1.73
CA LEU A 454 2.27 -10.86 -1.62
C LEU A 454 1.01 -11.75 -1.59
N LYS A 455 0.91 -12.74 -2.47
CA LYS A 455 -0.27 -13.62 -2.55
C LYS A 455 -0.49 -14.43 -1.26
N ALA A 456 0.57 -14.90 -0.62
CA ALA A 456 0.50 -15.61 0.65
C ALA A 456 0.13 -14.69 1.81
N GLN A 457 0.55 -13.42 1.79
CA GLN A 457 0.28 -12.47 2.87
C GLN A 457 -1.12 -11.85 2.82
N LYS A 458 -1.74 -11.73 1.64
CA LYS A 458 -3.08 -11.14 1.45
C LYS A 458 -4.19 -11.75 2.35
N PRO A 459 -4.36 -13.09 2.43
CA PRO A 459 -5.41 -13.69 3.27
C PRO A 459 -5.08 -13.69 4.77
N GLU A 460 -3.81 -13.52 5.15
CA GLU A 460 -3.37 -13.62 6.54
C GLU A 460 -3.63 -12.33 7.32
N LEU A 461 -4.37 -12.41 8.42
CA LEU A 461 -4.74 -11.22 9.19
C LEU A 461 -3.51 -10.44 9.72
N TYR A 462 -2.49 -11.20 10.14
CA TYR A 462 -1.21 -10.71 10.64
C TYR A 462 -0.11 -11.08 9.65
N SER A 463 0.15 -10.16 8.73
CA SER A 463 1.24 -10.19 7.76
C SER A 463 1.75 -8.77 7.55
N HIS A 464 3.02 -8.61 7.15
CA HIS A 464 3.59 -7.31 6.77
C HIS A 464 2.65 -6.51 5.85
N TYR A 465 2.13 -7.15 4.81
CA TYR A 465 1.18 -6.53 3.88
C TYR A 465 -0.06 -5.98 4.56
N ASN A 466 -0.73 -6.77 5.41
CA ASN A 466 -1.95 -6.33 6.04
C ASN A 466 -1.69 -5.30 7.15
N VAL A 467 -0.51 -5.34 7.80
CA VAL A 467 -0.05 -4.26 8.70
C VAL A 467 0.09 -2.96 7.91
N PHE A 468 0.81 -3.00 6.78
CA PHE A 468 0.99 -1.86 5.90
C PHE A 468 -0.34 -1.29 5.40
N LYS A 469 -1.25 -2.13 4.92
CA LYS A 469 -2.60 -1.74 4.49
C LYS A 469 -3.40 -0.98 5.55
N ARG A 470 -3.31 -1.39 6.82
CA ARG A 470 -3.97 -0.70 7.93
C ARG A 470 -3.30 0.66 8.17
N LEU A 471 -1.97 0.72 8.14
CA LEU A 471 -1.20 1.95 8.30
C LEU A 471 -1.57 2.99 7.24
N THR A 472 -1.66 2.60 5.97
CA THR A 472 -2.00 3.55 4.89
C THR A 472 -3.46 4.03 4.97
N GLN A 473 -4.38 3.25 5.52
CA GLN A 473 -5.72 3.73 5.87
C GLN A 473 -5.69 4.76 7.01
N LEU A 474 -4.81 4.56 8.00
CA LEU A 474 -4.62 5.49 9.11
C LEU A 474 -3.93 6.78 8.65
N LYS A 475 -2.99 6.69 7.70
CA LYS A 475 -2.31 7.84 7.08
C LYS A 475 -3.28 8.91 6.61
N LYS A 476 -4.41 8.48 6.05
CA LYS A 476 -5.47 9.33 5.47
C LYS A 476 -6.42 9.94 6.52
N LYS A 477 -6.16 9.78 7.82
CA LYS A 477 -6.97 10.36 8.89
C LYS A 477 -6.45 11.76 9.26
N PRO A 478 -7.34 12.71 9.60
CA PRO A 478 -6.94 14.06 10.01
C PRO A 478 -5.94 14.10 11.17
N VAL A 479 -5.98 13.12 12.06
CA VAL A 479 -5.01 12.98 13.17
C VAL A 479 -3.57 12.76 12.70
N ILE A 480 -3.36 12.09 11.57
CA ILE A 480 -2.03 11.90 10.99
C ILE A 480 -1.68 13.07 10.05
N GLU A 481 -2.64 13.55 9.28
CA GLU A 481 -2.43 14.61 8.30
C GLU A 481 -2.11 15.97 8.95
N GLN A 482 -2.85 16.32 10.00
CA GLN A 482 -2.88 17.67 10.58
C GLN A 482 -2.59 17.67 12.09
N GLY A 483 -2.55 16.50 12.72
CA GLY A 483 -2.35 16.40 14.17
C GLY A 483 -0.96 16.83 14.62
N THR A 484 -0.84 17.20 15.89
CA THR A 484 0.44 17.50 16.53
C THR A 484 1.36 16.28 16.53
N LEU A 485 2.67 16.49 16.73
CA LEU A 485 3.65 15.43 16.92
C LEU A 485 4.29 15.59 18.30
N GLU A 486 4.25 14.54 19.10
CA GLU A 486 5.04 14.40 20.32
C GLU A 486 5.86 13.11 20.26
N THR A 487 7.12 13.18 20.66
CA THR A 487 8.05 12.05 20.72
C THR A 487 8.56 11.89 22.15
N ALA A 488 8.46 10.68 22.70
CA ALA A 488 8.80 10.38 24.09
C ALA A 488 9.63 9.10 24.18
N LEU A 489 10.48 9.01 25.20
CA LEU A 489 11.28 7.82 25.50
C LEU A 489 10.81 7.22 26.81
N TYR A 490 10.71 5.89 26.86
CA TYR A 490 10.42 5.17 28.10
C TYR A 490 11.65 4.43 28.58
N CYS A 491 12.06 4.77 29.79
CA CYS A 491 13.20 4.15 30.43
C CYS A 491 12.78 2.92 31.23
N TYR A 492 12.76 1.75 30.58
CA TYR A 492 12.50 0.49 31.27
C TYR A 492 13.76 0.08 32.06
N LYS A 493 13.70 0.24 33.40
CA LYS A 493 14.76 -0.06 34.39
C LYS A 493 15.88 0.98 34.57
N CYS A 494 15.83 2.15 33.94
CA CYS A 494 16.80 3.23 34.15
C CYS A 494 18.28 2.81 33.99
N SER A 495 18.57 1.81 33.15
CA SER A 495 19.92 1.60 32.62
C SER A 495 20.11 2.51 31.39
N VAL A 496 21.36 2.78 31.03
CA VAL A 496 21.79 3.85 30.12
C VAL A 496 21.19 3.78 28.69
N ALA A 497 20.43 2.74 28.34
CA ALA A 497 19.71 2.62 27.07
C ALA A 497 18.19 2.72 27.29
N GLU A 498 17.57 3.79 26.78
CA GLU A 498 16.12 3.88 26.66
C GLU A 498 15.67 2.99 25.51
N ASN A 499 14.81 2.01 25.81
CA ASN A 499 14.54 0.90 24.90
C ASN A 499 13.23 1.06 24.11
N VAL A 500 12.41 2.04 24.45
CA VAL A 500 11.08 2.20 23.85
C VAL A 500 10.86 3.65 23.41
N LEU A 501 10.46 3.80 22.16
CA LEU A 501 10.04 5.08 21.57
C LEU A 501 8.52 5.14 21.54
N GLY A 502 7.96 6.24 22.02
CA GLY A 502 6.57 6.62 21.85
C GLY A 502 6.44 7.78 20.88
N ILE A 503 5.56 7.65 19.89
CA ILE A 503 5.17 8.72 18.97
C ILE A 503 3.67 8.96 19.16
N VAL A 504 3.28 10.18 19.49
CA VAL A 504 1.87 10.55 19.70
C VAL A 504 1.44 11.59 18.68
N ARG A 505 0.31 11.33 18.02
CA ARG A 505 -0.39 12.26 17.15
C ARG A 505 -1.74 12.61 17.77
N ARG A 506 -2.04 13.90 17.92
CA ARG A 506 -3.33 14.38 18.48
C ARG A 506 -4.00 15.35 17.53
N ASN A 507 -5.29 15.16 17.27
CA ASN A 507 -6.12 16.12 16.57
C ASN A 507 -7.54 16.03 17.14
N GLU A 508 -8.06 17.14 17.66
CA GLU A 508 -9.34 17.19 18.38
C GLU A 508 -9.42 16.10 19.47
N THR A 509 -10.35 15.16 19.33
CA THR A 509 -10.53 14.02 20.24
C THR A 509 -9.80 12.76 19.82
N SER A 510 -9.24 12.73 18.60
CA SER A 510 -8.58 11.56 18.05
C SER A 510 -7.11 11.51 18.46
N ILE A 511 -6.67 10.37 19.00
CA ILE A 511 -5.27 10.14 19.39
C ILE A 511 -4.76 8.88 18.67
N VAL A 512 -3.57 8.99 18.09
CA VAL A 512 -2.78 7.86 17.60
C VAL A 512 -1.48 7.79 18.38
N VAL A 513 -1.15 6.60 18.87
CA VAL A 513 0.12 6.31 19.55
C VAL A 513 0.82 5.18 18.83
N LEU A 514 2.05 5.40 18.37
CA LEU A 514 2.97 4.34 17.97
C LEU A 514 3.96 4.09 19.10
N ILE A 515 4.04 2.85 19.58
CA ILE A 515 5.03 2.41 20.57
C ILE A 515 5.94 1.38 19.90
N VAL A 516 7.25 1.61 19.97
CA VAL A 516 8.28 0.79 19.33
C VAL A 516 9.25 0.28 20.38
N ASN A 517 9.37 -1.03 20.53
CA ASN A 517 10.38 -1.65 21.39
C ASN A 517 11.63 -2.02 20.58
N PHE A 518 12.72 -1.31 20.84
CA PHE A 518 14.00 -1.50 20.15
C PHE A 518 14.83 -2.67 20.71
N ASN A 519 14.45 -3.23 21.87
CA ASN A 519 15.09 -4.44 22.37
C ASN A 519 14.59 -5.66 21.60
N ASP A 520 15.49 -6.53 21.14
CA ASP A 520 15.12 -7.67 20.29
C ASP A 520 14.32 -8.76 21.01
N THR A 521 14.47 -8.89 22.34
CA THR A 521 13.95 -10.04 23.10
C THR A 521 13.19 -9.66 24.37
N GLU A 522 13.58 -8.57 25.02
CA GLU A 522 13.02 -8.18 26.31
C GLU A 522 11.61 -7.61 26.15
N THR A 523 10.67 -8.20 26.89
CA THR A 523 9.33 -7.64 27.03
C THR A 523 9.35 -6.53 28.05
N VAL A 524 8.82 -5.36 27.68
CA VAL A 524 8.69 -4.19 28.54
C VAL A 524 7.26 -4.06 29.05
N ILE A 525 7.10 -3.56 30.27
CA ILE A 525 5.79 -3.16 30.81
C ILE A 525 5.78 -1.64 30.93
N VAL A 526 4.82 -1.00 30.27
CA VAL A 526 4.70 0.45 30.19
C VAL A 526 3.37 0.91 30.81
N ASP A 527 3.45 1.99 31.60
CA ASP A 527 2.29 2.80 31.98
C ASP A 527 2.13 3.90 30.93
N ILE A 528 1.35 3.63 29.90
CA ILE A 528 1.06 4.54 28.79
C ILE A 528 0.40 5.82 29.33
N SER A 529 -0.49 5.68 30.31
CA SER A 529 -1.28 6.81 30.81
C SER A 529 -0.41 7.89 31.45
N THR A 530 0.52 7.46 32.31
CA THR A 530 1.46 8.36 32.98
C THR A 530 2.57 8.81 32.04
N TRP A 531 3.15 7.88 31.24
CA TRP A 531 4.30 8.17 30.39
C TRP A 531 3.99 9.15 29.26
N LEU A 532 2.89 8.92 28.52
CA LEU A 532 2.52 9.72 27.36
C LEU A 532 1.45 10.78 27.66
N ASN A 533 1.04 10.88 28.93
CA ASN A 533 -0.03 11.78 29.40
C ASN A 533 -1.33 11.60 28.56
N ILE A 534 -1.87 10.37 28.58
CA ILE A 534 -3.08 9.98 27.84
C ILE A 534 -4.06 9.34 28.83
N SER A 535 -5.25 9.92 28.95
CA SER A 535 -6.28 9.42 29.88
C SER A 535 -7.34 8.56 29.18
N GLU A 536 -7.42 8.70 27.86
CA GLU A 536 -8.34 8.03 26.98
C GLU A 536 -8.03 6.53 26.88
N GLN A 537 -9.07 5.70 26.83
CA GLN A 537 -8.91 4.28 26.54
C GLN A 537 -8.43 4.11 25.10
N LEU A 538 -7.27 3.47 24.93
CA LEU A 538 -6.74 3.15 23.61
C LEU A 538 -7.06 1.70 23.21
N MET A 539 -7.11 1.50 21.91
CA MET A 539 -7.42 0.25 21.23
C MET A 539 -6.28 -0.13 20.29
N VAL A 540 -5.96 -1.41 20.17
CA VAL A 540 -4.96 -1.88 19.19
C VAL A 540 -5.48 -1.68 17.77
N TYR A 541 -4.84 -0.82 17.00
CA TYR A 541 -5.20 -0.59 15.59
C TYR A 541 -4.46 -1.55 14.66
N THR A 542 -3.15 -1.69 14.86
CA THR A 542 -2.29 -2.70 14.21
C THR A 542 -1.02 -2.91 15.02
N SER A 543 -0.36 -4.04 14.84
CA SER A 543 0.97 -4.31 15.40
C SER A 543 1.81 -5.05 14.37
N SER A 544 3.14 -4.97 14.50
CA SER A 544 4.09 -5.68 13.64
C SER A 544 3.85 -7.19 13.64
N GLU A 545 4.31 -7.85 12.58
CA GLU A 545 4.29 -9.30 12.46
C GLU A 545 5.02 -9.97 13.64
N GLY A 546 4.45 -11.06 14.16
CA GLY A 546 4.96 -11.75 15.37
C GLY A 546 4.42 -11.23 16.71
N SER A 547 3.62 -10.16 16.71
CA SER A 547 2.90 -9.68 17.90
C SER A 547 1.73 -10.59 18.29
N ASN A 548 1.48 -10.73 19.60
CA ASN A 548 0.31 -11.44 20.15
C ASN A 548 -0.88 -10.51 20.46
N LEU A 549 -0.78 -9.23 20.10
CA LEU A 549 -1.83 -8.23 20.38
C LEU A 549 -3.01 -8.41 19.42
N LEU A 550 -4.22 -8.46 19.99
CA LEU A 550 -5.44 -8.63 19.21
C LEU A 550 -5.90 -7.30 18.65
N LEU A 551 -6.14 -7.26 17.33
CA LEU A 551 -6.73 -6.09 16.68
C LEU A 551 -8.05 -5.70 17.34
N ARG A 552 -8.28 -4.38 17.43
CA ARG A 552 -9.49 -3.76 17.98
C ARG A 552 -9.79 -4.15 19.43
N SER A 553 -8.79 -4.60 20.19
CA SER A 553 -8.93 -4.86 21.62
C SER A 553 -8.47 -3.65 22.44
N PRO A 554 -9.14 -3.34 23.57
CA PRO A 554 -8.68 -2.31 24.48
C PRO A 554 -7.39 -2.77 25.17
N VAL A 555 -6.45 -1.85 25.37
CA VAL A 555 -5.22 -2.12 26.11
C VAL A 555 -5.33 -1.71 27.57
N ASN A 556 -4.60 -2.40 28.46
CA ASN A 556 -4.44 -1.91 29.83
C ASN A 556 -3.44 -0.74 29.82
N MET A 557 -3.93 0.48 30.05
CA MET A 557 -3.12 1.71 29.95
C MET A 557 -2.02 1.82 31.00
N VAL A 558 -2.09 1.08 32.12
CA VAL A 558 -1.15 1.19 33.25
C VAL A 558 -0.11 0.06 33.23
N THR A 559 -0.49 -1.12 32.73
CA THR A 559 0.38 -2.30 32.70
C THR A 559 0.42 -2.91 31.30
N PHE A 560 0.64 -2.09 30.27
CA PHE A 560 0.70 -2.57 28.89
C PHE A 560 2.01 -3.34 28.67
N SER A 561 1.90 -4.60 28.24
CA SER A 561 3.05 -5.46 27.95
C SER A 561 3.38 -5.43 26.46
N LEU A 562 4.61 -5.06 26.12
CA LEU A 562 5.10 -4.98 24.74
C LEU A 562 6.33 -5.87 24.58
N SER A 563 6.22 -6.91 23.76
CA SER A 563 7.33 -7.85 23.51
C SER A 563 8.50 -7.20 22.77
N GLY A 564 9.68 -7.82 22.84
CA GLY A 564 10.86 -7.38 22.10
C GLY A 564 10.62 -7.38 20.59
N SER A 565 11.22 -6.43 19.87
CA SER A 565 11.05 -6.14 18.44
C SER A 565 9.64 -5.70 18.02
N VAL A 566 8.64 -5.74 18.91
CA VAL A 566 7.26 -5.42 18.53
C VAL A 566 7.06 -3.91 18.46
N SER A 567 6.42 -3.50 17.37
CA SER A 567 5.85 -2.16 17.21
C SER A 567 4.33 -2.26 17.22
N VAL A 568 3.65 -1.32 17.86
CA VAL A 568 2.18 -1.28 17.93
C VAL A 568 1.65 0.12 17.70
N VAL A 569 0.60 0.23 16.89
CA VAL A 569 -0.22 1.43 16.80
C VAL A 569 -1.48 1.24 17.63
N LEU A 570 -1.67 2.13 18.58
CA LEU A 570 -2.85 2.26 19.43
C LEU A 570 -3.61 3.52 19.04
N VAL A 571 -4.94 3.48 19.11
CA VAL A 571 -5.79 4.60 18.72
C VAL A 571 -6.99 4.75 19.65
N THR A 572 -7.60 5.93 19.69
CA THR A 572 -8.92 6.14 20.30
C THR A 572 -10.03 5.40 19.53
N GLU A 573 -11.13 5.09 20.22
CA GLU A 573 -12.19 4.21 19.68
C GLU A 573 -12.82 4.72 18.36
N ASP A 574 -12.92 6.04 18.18
CA ASP A 574 -13.45 6.69 16.99
C ASP A 574 -12.69 6.32 15.69
N LEU A 575 -11.41 5.95 15.82
CA LEU A 575 -10.56 5.56 14.69
C LEU A 575 -10.65 4.07 14.35
N VAL A 576 -11.22 3.24 15.24
CA VAL A 576 -11.41 1.79 15.03
C VAL A 576 -12.78 1.47 14.44
N GLN A 577 -13.79 2.28 14.73
CA GLN A 577 -15.14 2.05 14.26
C GLN A 577 -15.27 2.30 12.74
N ASN A 578 -15.75 1.30 12.01
CA ASN A 578 -16.13 1.47 10.61
C ASN A 578 -17.25 2.52 10.50
N ARG A 579 -17.20 3.33 9.44
CA ARG A 579 -18.09 4.44 9.04
C ARG A 579 -19.61 4.12 8.93
N ILE A 580 -20.16 3.16 9.65
CA ILE A 580 -21.62 2.91 9.68
C ILE A 580 -22.33 4.05 10.45
N ASN A 581 -21.70 4.63 11.48
CA ASN A 581 -22.33 5.71 12.26
C ASN A 581 -22.48 7.04 11.48
N ASN A 582 -21.63 7.32 10.48
CA ASN A 582 -21.81 8.50 9.62
C ASN A 582 -22.93 8.32 8.59
N GLN A 583 -23.22 7.10 8.15
CA GLN A 583 -24.43 6.84 7.35
C GLN A 583 -25.70 6.90 8.19
N ILE A 584 -25.67 6.44 9.45
CA ILE A 584 -26.80 6.58 10.38
C ILE A 584 -27.02 8.05 10.75
N SER A 585 -25.97 8.85 10.93
CA SER A 585 -26.05 10.31 11.12
C SER A 585 -26.65 11.01 9.89
N TYR A 586 -26.19 10.68 8.68
CA TYR A 586 -26.77 11.20 7.43
C TYR A 586 -28.24 10.77 7.25
N LEU A 587 -28.57 9.53 7.59
CA LEU A 587 -29.95 9.03 7.56
C LEU A 587 -30.81 9.74 8.62
N ASN A 588 -30.31 9.95 9.84
CA ASN A 588 -31.03 10.68 10.89
C ASN A 588 -31.22 12.16 10.52
N THR A 589 -30.27 12.77 9.80
CA THR A 589 -30.37 14.15 9.30
C THR A 589 -31.35 14.27 8.13
N LEU A 590 -31.41 13.25 7.27
CA LEU A 590 -32.43 13.09 6.22
C LEU A 590 -33.81 12.79 6.80
N TRP A 591 -33.91 12.03 7.89
CA TRP A 591 -35.16 11.76 8.62
C TRP A 591 -35.68 13.01 9.34
N LEU A 592 -34.81 13.84 9.93
CA LEU A 592 -35.21 15.10 10.55
C LEU A 592 -35.63 16.17 9.52
N SER A 593 -35.02 16.18 8.33
CA SER A 593 -35.42 17.08 7.24
C SER A 593 -36.68 16.61 6.48
N SER A 594 -36.99 15.31 6.46
CA SER A 594 -38.25 14.79 5.90
C SER A 594 -39.45 14.89 6.85
N ILE A 595 -39.24 15.05 8.15
CA ILE A 595 -40.30 15.42 9.12
C ILE A 595 -40.70 16.90 9.01
N TYR A 596 -39.86 17.77 8.42
CA TYR A 596 -40.16 19.19 8.21
C TYR A 596 -40.79 19.53 6.85
N ILE A 597 -40.95 18.56 5.93
CA ILE A 597 -41.53 18.75 4.59
C ILE A 597 -42.81 17.91 4.41
N SER A 598 -43.68 17.88 5.42
CA SER A 598 -45.00 17.26 5.29
C SER A 598 -46.01 17.94 6.22
N LEU A 599 -46.35 19.20 5.92
CA LEU A 599 -47.57 19.87 6.40
C LEU A 599 -47.83 21.12 5.54
N GLN A 600 -48.06 20.94 4.23
CA GLN A 600 -48.81 21.90 3.41
C GLN A 600 -49.22 21.27 2.09
N PHE A 601 -50.42 20.71 2.05
CA PHE A 601 -51.20 20.60 0.82
C PHE A 601 -52.66 20.94 1.15
N ASP A 602 -53.09 22.07 0.59
CA ASP A 602 -54.47 22.56 0.53
C ASP A 602 -55.39 21.50 -0.09
N PHE A 603 -56.49 21.19 0.59
CA PHE A 603 -57.65 20.56 -0.02
C PHE A 603 -58.73 21.61 -0.27
N SER A 604 -58.96 21.91 -1.54
CA SER A 604 -60.24 22.45 -1.99
C SER A 604 -61.13 21.28 -2.40
N TYR A 605 -62.22 21.04 -1.65
CA TYR A 605 -63.41 20.44 -2.23
C TYR A 605 -64.65 20.95 -1.51
N ASP A 606 -65.56 21.48 -2.32
CA ASP A 606 -66.81 22.10 -1.92
C ASP A 606 -67.95 21.05 -1.93
N ALA A 607 -68.86 21.24 -0.99
CA ALA A 607 -70.25 20.77 -0.89
C ALA A 607 -70.61 19.26 -0.77
N ASN A 608 -71.21 18.98 0.39
CA ASN A 608 -72.33 18.08 0.67
C ASN A 608 -72.10 16.56 0.77
N TYR A 609 -71.75 16.10 1.98
CA TYR A 609 -72.53 15.06 2.68
C TYR A 609 -72.15 15.04 4.18
N THR A 610 -73.16 15.07 5.04
CA THR A 610 -73.06 14.99 6.50
C THR A 610 -72.80 13.57 7.01
N ASP A 611 -72.20 13.52 8.21
CA ASP A 611 -72.11 12.43 9.21
C ASP A 611 -70.79 11.65 9.41
N VAL A 612 -70.10 12.08 10.48
CA VAL A 612 -69.67 11.32 11.67
C VAL A 612 -68.60 10.21 11.52
N ASN A 613 -67.44 10.50 12.14
CA ASN A 613 -66.51 9.61 12.86
C ASN A 613 -66.58 8.10 12.55
N LYS A 614 -65.51 7.57 11.94
CA LYS A 614 -64.95 6.25 12.29
C LYS A 614 -63.58 5.99 11.69
N ASP A 615 -62.76 5.31 12.48
CA ASP A 615 -61.38 4.88 12.26
C ASP A 615 -61.13 4.18 10.91
N TYR A 616 -60.01 4.50 10.26
CA TYR A 616 -59.41 3.64 9.24
C TYR A 616 -57.89 3.59 9.40
N GLY A 617 -57.44 2.59 10.16
CA GLY A 617 -56.08 2.09 10.18
C GLY A 617 -56.10 0.58 10.06
N THR A 618 -56.18 0.02 8.84
CA THR A 618 -55.98 -1.42 8.59
C THR A 618 -55.41 -1.69 7.18
N LEU A 619 -54.76 -2.85 7.01
CA LEU A 619 -54.13 -3.35 5.76
C LEU A 619 -55.07 -3.44 4.53
N ALA A 620 -56.39 -3.32 4.70
CA ALA A 620 -57.36 -3.44 3.59
C ALA A 620 -57.28 -2.27 2.58
N ASP A 621 -56.69 -1.14 2.97
CA ASP A 621 -56.54 0.03 2.10
C ASP A 621 -55.36 -0.10 1.11
N PHE A 622 -54.38 -0.97 1.41
CA PHE A 622 -53.22 -1.21 0.54
C PHE A 622 -53.57 -2.12 -0.66
N ASP A 623 -54.47 -3.08 -0.46
CA ASP A 623 -54.92 -3.97 -1.54
C ASP A 623 -55.89 -3.26 -2.50
N LYS A 624 -56.71 -2.32 -2.00
CA LYS A 624 -57.50 -1.41 -2.85
C LYS A 624 -56.62 -0.48 -3.69
N LEU A 625 -55.49 -0.03 -3.15
CA LEU A 625 -54.52 0.79 -3.89
C LEU A 625 -53.84 -0.03 -5.01
N LYS A 626 -53.49 -1.29 -4.74
CA LYS A 626 -52.93 -2.23 -5.74
C LYS A 626 -53.90 -2.51 -6.90
N GLU A 627 -55.19 -2.72 -6.61
CA GLU A 627 -56.19 -2.95 -7.66
C GLU A 627 -56.42 -1.70 -8.52
N LYS A 628 -56.42 -0.51 -7.90
CA LYS A 628 -56.58 0.76 -8.62
C LYS A 628 -55.39 1.07 -9.54
N VAL A 629 -54.15 0.77 -9.11
CA VAL A 629 -52.94 0.90 -9.94
C VAL A 629 -52.91 -0.11 -11.10
N LYS A 630 -53.38 -1.35 -10.88
CA LYS A 630 -53.56 -2.34 -11.96
C LYS A 630 -54.60 -1.90 -13.00
N SER A 631 -55.70 -1.28 -12.58
CA SER A 631 -56.77 -0.82 -13.47
C SER A 631 -56.37 0.37 -14.37
N LEU A 632 -55.31 1.09 -14.01
CA LEU A 632 -54.80 2.26 -14.74
C LEU A 632 -53.65 1.94 -15.70
N GLY A 633 -53.25 0.66 -15.83
CA GLY A 633 -52.20 0.24 -16.77
C GLY A 633 -50.79 0.75 -16.46
N LEU A 634 -50.55 1.29 -15.26
CA LEU A 634 -49.26 1.84 -14.85
C LEU A 634 -48.37 0.75 -14.23
N LYS A 635 -47.16 0.57 -14.79
CA LYS A 635 -46.12 -0.29 -14.21
C LYS A 635 -45.48 0.41 -13.01
N ILE A 636 -45.47 -0.26 -11.85
CA ILE A 636 -44.63 0.13 -10.71
C ILE A 636 -43.21 -0.38 -11.01
N ILE A 637 -42.27 0.53 -11.23
CA ILE A 637 -40.84 0.24 -11.28
C ILE A 637 -40.29 0.56 -9.88
N LEU A 638 -39.87 -0.47 -9.14
CA LEU A 638 -39.08 -0.30 -7.93
C LEU A 638 -37.61 -0.22 -8.36
N ASN A 639 -37.06 1.00 -8.38
CA ASN A 639 -35.64 1.21 -8.61
C ASN A 639 -34.87 0.87 -7.35
N PHE A 640 -34.06 -0.19 -7.41
CA PHE A 640 -32.88 -0.33 -6.56
C PHE A 640 -31.70 0.25 -7.37
N GLU A 641 -31.23 1.43 -6.99
CA GLU A 641 -29.98 1.96 -7.53
C GLU A 641 -28.83 1.07 -7.05
N THR A 642 -28.35 0.22 -7.96
CA THR A 642 -27.03 -0.37 -7.90
C THR A 642 -26.25 0.27 -9.03
N GLN A 643 -25.34 1.19 -8.70
CA GLN A 643 -24.34 1.63 -9.68
C GLN A 643 -23.36 0.46 -9.89
N HIS A 644 -23.54 -0.18 -11.05
CA HIS A 644 -22.56 -0.81 -11.97
C HIS A 644 -21.10 -0.94 -11.50
N SER A 645 -20.28 -1.92 -11.86
CA SER A 645 -20.36 -3.20 -12.59
C SER A 645 -18.90 -3.63 -12.73
N PHE A 646 -18.45 -4.71 -12.07
CA PHE A 646 -17.19 -5.40 -12.40
C PHE A 646 -17.35 -6.88 -12.04
N GLY A 647 -16.53 -7.70 -12.71
CA GLY A 647 -16.73 -9.13 -12.95
C GLY A 647 -17.05 -10.00 -11.74
N LEU A 648 -17.75 -11.09 -12.04
CA LEU A 648 -18.14 -12.16 -11.14
C LEU A 648 -16.93 -12.73 -10.38
N ASP A 649 -16.88 -12.49 -9.07
CA ASP A 649 -16.28 -13.42 -8.11
C ASP A 649 -17.33 -13.85 -7.06
N ARG A 650 -17.34 -15.13 -6.73
CA ARG A 650 -18.39 -15.82 -5.93
C ARG A 650 -18.23 -15.65 -4.42
N SER A 651 -17.34 -14.78 -3.93
CA SER A 651 -16.96 -14.68 -2.52
C SER A 651 -17.78 -13.68 -1.69
N PHE A 652 -18.58 -12.79 -2.30
CA PHE A 652 -19.28 -11.72 -1.57
C PHE A 652 -20.59 -12.10 -0.85
N ARG A 653 -21.04 -13.38 -0.93
CA ARG A 653 -22.34 -13.80 -0.36
C ARG A 653 -22.29 -14.29 1.09
N THR A 654 -21.11 -14.53 1.66
CA THR A 654 -20.96 -15.07 3.01
C THR A 654 -20.85 -13.99 4.10
N ASP A 655 -20.31 -12.82 3.78
CA ASP A 655 -19.99 -11.81 4.81
C ASP A 655 -21.21 -10.97 5.23
N ALA A 656 -22.17 -10.75 4.33
CA ALA A 656 -23.42 -10.07 4.66
C ALA A 656 -24.31 -10.87 5.62
N ILE A 657 -24.19 -12.20 5.61
CA ILE A 657 -24.99 -13.11 6.46
C ILE A 657 -24.38 -13.24 7.85
N GLY A 658 -23.04 -13.23 7.96
CA GLY A 658 -22.34 -13.18 9.25
C GLY A 658 -22.68 -11.91 10.06
N TYR A 659 -22.78 -10.77 9.37
CA TYR A 659 -23.06 -9.47 10.00
C TYR A 659 -24.52 -9.31 10.49
N LEU A 660 -25.47 -9.97 9.83
CA LEU A 660 -26.88 -10.02 10.27
C LEU A 660 -27.07 -10.91 11.50
N PHE A 661 -26.23 -11.96 11.65
CA PHE A 661 -26.27 -12.87 12.79
C PHE A 661 -25.75 -12.23 14.09
N GLU A 662 -24.67 -11.44 14.02
CA GLU A 662 -24.11 -10.76 15.20
C GLU A 662 -25.06 -9.69 15.77
N ASN A 663 -25.78 -8.96 14.90
CA ASN A 663 -26.70 -7.90 15.33
C ASN A 663 -28.01 -8.44 15.95
N ALA A 664 -28.47 -9.63 15.55
CA ALA A 664 -29.62 -10.28 16.18
C ALA A 664 -29.31 -10.75 17.62
N CYS A 665 -28.07 -11.18 17.88
CA CYS A 665 -27.61 -11.59 19.21
C CYS A 665 -27.40 -10.40 20.17
N PHE A 666 -26.91 -9.26 19.67
CA PHE A 666 -26.66 -8.06 20.48
C PHE A 666 -27.96 -7.46 21.05
N LEU A 667 -29.03 -7.44 20.25
CA LEU A 667 -30.37 -6.97 20.66
C LEU A 667 -31.04 -7.84 21.73
N GLN A 668 -30.55 -9.05 21.98
CA GLN A 668 -31.08 -9.96 22.99
C GLN A 668 -30.42 -9.81 24.37
N GLN A 669 -29.21 -9.25 24.44
CA GLN A 669 -28.50 -9.03 25.71
C GLN A 669 -28.96 -7.76 26.45
N ASP A 670 -29.39 -6.72 25.73
CA ASP A 670 -29.82 -5.45 26.36
C ASP A 670 -31.21 -5.49 27.02
N LYS A 671 -32.03 -6.51 26.74
CA LYS A 671 -33.34 -6.68 27.39
C LYS A 671 -33.29 -7.39 28.75
N LYS A 672 -32.12 -7.78 29.25
CA LYS A 672 -31.98 -8.44 30.57
C LYS A 672 -31.64 -7.50 31.74
N LYS A 673 -31.55 -6.18 31.54
CA LYS A 673 -31.27 -5.25 32.66
C LYS A 673 -32.45 -4.49 33.24
N HIS A 674 -33.63 -4.46 32.61
CA HIS A 674 -34.82 -3.84 33.21
C HIS A 674 -36.06 -4.73 33.01
N ALA A 675 -36.34 -5.57 34.01
CA ALA A 675 -37.59 -6.31 34.11
C ALA A 675 -38.43 -5.74 35.26
N GLY A 676 -39.51 -5.04 34.90
CA GLY A 676 -40.63 -4.71 35.77
C GLY A 676 -41.90 -4.88 34.94
N ASN A 677 -42.72 -5.85 35.36
CA ASN A 677 -44.04 -6.29 34.91
C ASN A 677 -44.79 -5.53 33.80
N ASP A 678 -45.25 -6.34 32.83
CA ASP A 678 -46.59 -6.42 32.21
C ASP A 678 -46.61 -6.39 30.66
N ASP A 679 -47.60 -7.15 30.17
CA ASP A 679 -47.83 -7.71 28.83
C ASP A 679 -47.48 -6.84 27.61
N HIS A 680 -46.64 -7.37 26.71
CA HIS A 680 -46.76 -7.14 25.26
C HIS A 680 -46.12 -8.28 24.44
N LYS A 681 -46.94 -9.26 24.05
CA LYS A 681 -46.65 -10.24 22.98
C LYS A 681 -47.10 -9.71 21.62
N THR A 682 -46.27 -8.97 20.88
CA THR A 682 -46.55 -8.68 19.44
C THR A 682 -45.33 -8.41 18.55
N GLY A 683 -44.12 -8.18 19.07
CA GLY A 683 -42.96 -7.80 18.22
C GLY A 683 -42.13 -8.94 17.60
N SER A 684 -42.15 -10.14 18.19
CA SER A 684 -41.32 -11.27 17.73
C SER A 684 -41.94 -12.04 16.55
N HIS A 685 -43.26 -12.16 16.49
CA HIS A 685 -43.93 -12.92 15.43
C HIS A 685 -43.78 -12.30 14.04
N LEU A 686 -43.76 -10.96 13.94
CA LEU A 686 -43.67 -10.24 12.66
C LEU A 686 -42.29 -10.43 11.98
N HIS A 687 -41.20 -10.46 12.76
CA HIS A 687 -39.85 -10.65 12.24
C HIS A 687 -39.60 -12.07 11.74
N PHE A 688 -40.16 -13.09 12.40
CA PHE A 688 -40.07 -14.48 11.96
C PHE A 688 -40.93 -14.75 10.71
N GLU A 689 -42.08 -14.08 10.57
CA GLU A 689 -42.94 -14.23 9.39
C GLU A 689 -42.33 -13.57 8.13
N ILE A 690 -41.65 -12.43 8.30
CA ILE A 690 -40.91 -11.76 7.22
C ILE A 690 -39.72 -12.62 6.76
N PHE A 691 -38.98 -13.22 7.70
CA PHE A 691 -37.88 -14.14 7.40
C PHE A 691 -38.35 -15.41 6.66
N GLY A 692 -39.45 -16.01 7.09
CA GLY A 692 -40.05 -17.17 6.42
C GLY A 692 -40.53 -16.87 4.98
N ARG A 693 -41.03 -15.66 4.73
CA ARG A 693 -41.48 -15.23 3.39
C ARG A 693 -40.31 -14.88 2.45
N LEU A 694 -39.20 -14.37 2.98
CA LEU A 694 -37.95 -14.14 2.23
C LEU A 694 -37.32 -15.46 1.76
N MET A 695 -37.27 -16.47 2.64
CA MET A 695 -36.73 -17.80 2.30
C MET A 695 -37.59 -18.54 1.26
N LYS A 696 -38.92 -18.35 1.29
CA LYS A 696 -39.83 -18.91 0.29
C LYS A 696 -39.67 -18.24 -1.09
N SER A 697 -39.51 -16.92 -1.13
CA SER A 697 -39.26 -16.15 -2.37
C SER A 697 -37.91 -16.51 -3.00
N TRP A 698 -36.90 -16.79 -2.18
CA TRP A 698 -35.58 -17.26 -2.64
C TRP A 698 -35.62 -18.65 -3.26
N ARG A 699 -36.45 -19.56 -2.71
CA ARG A 699 -36.69 -20.90 -3.26
C ARG A 699 -37.41 -20.88 -4.61
N GLU A 700 -38.36 -19.97 -4.80
CA GLU A 700 -39.07 -19.77 -6.08
C GLU A 700 -38.15 -19.18 -7.16
N LEU A 701 -37.22 -18.29 -6.79
CA LEU A 701 -36.20 -17.73 -7.68
C LEU A 701 -35.19 -18.78 -8.18
N LEU A 702 -34.81 -19.74 -7.33
CA LEU A 702 -33.90 -20.84 -7.71
C LEU A 702 -34.56 -21.87 -8.64
N ASN A 703 -35.86 -22.12 -8.49
CA ASN A 703 -36.60 -23.06 -9.34
C ASN A 703 -36.95 -22.49 -10.73
N ASN A 704 -36.98 -21.16 -10.89
CA ASN A 704 -37.30 -20.51 -12.17
C ASN A 704 -36.09 -20.35 -13.13
N HIS A 705 -34.87 -20.72 -12.73
CA HIS A 705 -33.66 -20.58 -13.54
C HIS A 705 -33.12 -21.88 -14.16
N SER A 706 -33.84 -23.00 -14.04
CA SER A 706 -33.47 -24.29 -14.65
C SER A 706 -34.31 -24.61 -15.88
N THR A 707 -34.25 -23.78 -16.93
CA THR A 707 -34.74 -24.15 -18.29
C THR A 707 -34.26 -23.18 -19.37
N VAL A 708 -32.98 -23.24 -19.79
CA VAL A 708 -32.56 -22.79 -21.13
C VAL A 708 -31.39 -23.67 -21.63
N ASN A 709 -31.58 -24.15 -22.87
CA ASN A 709 -30.82 -25.12 -23.67
C ASN A 709 -29.30 -24.95 -23.81
N ALA A 710 -28.58 -26.07 -23.90
CA ALA A 710 -27.40 -26.20 -24.76
C ALA A 710 -27.52 -27.47 -25.62
N LYS A 711 -27.52 -27.25 -26.94
CA LYS A 711 -27.61 -28.23 -28.03
C LYS A 711 -26.33 -29.06 -28.15
N ILE A 712 -26.56 -30.31 -28.53
CA ILE A 712 -25.62 -31.36 -28.92
C ILE A 712 -24.83 -30.96 -30.18
N ASN A 713 -23.54 -31.30 -30.22
CA ASN A 713 -22.85 -31.73 -31.44
C ASN A 713 -22.20 -33.09 -31.16
N GLU A 714 -22.60 -34.08 -31.97
CA GLU A 714 -22.15 -35.47 -31.91
C GLU A 714 -20.81 -35.64 -32.64
N ASP A 715 -19.92 -36.45 -32.06
CA ASP A 715 -19.18 -37.50 -32.77
C ASP A 715 -18.94 -38.67 -31.78
N LYS A 716 -19.28 -39.89 -32.20
CA LYS A 716 -19.40 -41.16 -31.42
C LYS A 716 -18.23 -42.14 -31.75
N PRO A 717 -18.12 -43.36 -31.17
CA PRO A 717 -18.28 -43.81 -29.77
C PRO A 717 -17.20 -44.84 -29.30
N GLY A 718 -17.13 -45.12 -28.00
CA GLY A 718 -16.52 -46.33 -27.41
C GLY A 718 -17.27 -46.72 -26.12
N PRO A 719 -17.56 -48.01 -25.85
CA PRO A 719 -18.71 -48.39 -25.01
C PRO A 719 -18.38 -48.63 -23.54
N GLY A 720 -19.32 -48.23 -22.67
CA GLY A 720 -19.62 -48.96 -21.43
C GLY A 720 -19.14 -48.34 -20.12
N GLN A 721 -19.90 -47.37 -19.59
CA GLN A 721 -20.53 -47.41 -18.25
C GLN A 721 -21.09 -46.02 -17.89
N SER A 722 -22.33 -46.01 -17.42
CA SER A 722 -23.15 -44.82 -17.12
C SER A 722 -22.63 -44.04 -15.91
N ARG A 723 -22.38 -42.73 -16.07
CA ARG A 723 -22.22 -41.76 -14.98
C ARG A 723 -23.60 -41.36 -14.42
N VAL A 724 -23.81 -41.55 -13.13
CA VAL A 724 -24.75 -40.73 -12.34
C VAL A 724 -23.90 -39.62 -11.70
N ILE A 725 -24.09 -38.37 -12.11
CA ILE A 725 -23.51 -37.20 -11.44
C ILE A 725 -24.54 -36.72 -10.43
N SER A 726 -24.36 -37.04 -9.16
CA SER A 726 -25.05 -36.35 -8.06
C SER A 726 -24.22 -35.15 -7.63
N ALA A 727 -24.68 -33.93 -7.91
CA ALA A 727 -24.11 -32.72 -7.35
C ALA A 727 -24.59 -32.58 -5.88
N GLY A 728 -23.75 -32.98 -4.93
CA GLY A 728 -23.94 -32.70 -3.50
C GLY A 728 -23.24 -31.39 -3.13
N PHE A 729 -23.97 -30.41 -2.58
CA PHE A 729 -23.40 -29.23 -1.95
C PHE A 729 -22.96 -29.58 -0.51
N PHE A 730 -21.70 -29.30 -0.16
CA PHE A 730 -21.22 -29.37 1.23
C PHE A 730 -21.31 -27.97 1.87
N ILE A 731 -21.96 -27.86 3.02
CA ILE A 731 -21.94 -26.66 3.87
C ILE A 731 -21.07 -26.98 5.09
N SER A 732 -19.99 -26.22 5.27
CA SER A 732 -19.15 -26.24 6.47
C SER A 732 -19.49 -25.02 7.32
N MET A 733 -19.89 -25.22 8.58
CA MET A 733 -20.17 -24.14 9.54
C MET A 733 -19.28 -24.30 10.77
N ARG A 734 -18.54 -23.25 11.14
CA ARG A 734 -17.86 -23.15 12.45
C ARG A 734 -18.81 -22.47 13.44
N VAL A 735 -19.20 -23.18 14.50
CA VAL A 735 -20.02 -22.63 15.58
C VAL A 735 -19.12 -22.36 16.80
N TRP A 736 -19.05 -21.10 17.23
CA TRP A 736 -18.40 -20.72 18.49
C TRP A 736 -19.38 -20.86 19.67
N ARG A 737 -18.81 -21.13 20.85
CA ARG A 737 -19.52 -21.50 22.09
C ARG A 737 -20.76 -20.63 22.38
N HIS A 738 -21.82 -21.33 22.79
CA HIS A 738 -23.08 -20.86 23.39
C HIS A 738 -24.31 -20.72 22.47
N ASP A 739 -24.76 -21.80 21.82
CA ASP A 739 -26.21 -22.14 21.81
C ASP A 739 -26.50 -23.50 21.16
N ALA A 740 -26.77 -24.52 21.98
CA ALA A 740 -27.24 -25.84 21.49
C ALA A 740 -28.67 -25.77 20.90
N SER A 741 -29.38 -24.68 21.18
CA SER A 741 -30.77 -24.39 20.79
C SER A 741 -30.91 -24.14 19.27
N VAL A 742 -29.89 -23.55 18.65
CA VAL A 742 -29.90 -23.13 17.23
C VAL A 742 -29.70 -24.33 16.30
N VAL A 743 -28.86 -25.28 16.69
CA VAL A 743 -28.62 -26.51 15.91
C VAL A 743 -29.86 -27.40 15.86
N ALA A 744 -30.60 -27.51 16.97
CA ALA A 744 -31.85 -28.28 17.03
C ALA A 744 -33.00 -27.66 16.20
N LEU A 745 -33.00 -26.33 16.04
CA LEU A 745 -34.04 -25.63 15.28
C LEU A 745 -33.84 -25.74 13.76
N ILE A 746 -32.58 -25.78 13.30
CA ILE A 746 -32.20 -25.90 11.88
C ILE A 746 -32.41 -27.33 11.37
N VAL A 747 -32.12 -28.34 12.20
CA VAL A 747 -32.36 -29.76 11.87
C VAL A 747 -33.85 -30.09 11.73
N ASN A 748 -34.74 -29.38 12.43
CA ASN A 748 -36.19 -29.55 12.29
C ASN A 748 -36.80 -28.84 11.07
N PHE A 749 -36.06 -27.96 10.38
CA PHE A 749 -36.59 -27.15 9.27
C PHE A 749 -36.15 -27.64 7.88
N LEU A 750 -35.20 -28.58 7.83
CA LEU A 750 -34.63 -29.12 6.59
C LEU A 750 -34.94 -30.63 6.54
N ASP A 751 -35.96 -31.03 5.79
CA ASP A 751 -36.26 -32.44 5.46
C ASP A 751 -35.22 -33.04 4.48
N THR A 752 -33.94 -32.93 4.82
CA THR A 752 -32.80 -33.51 4.08
C THR A 752 -31.69 -33.94 5.05
N PRO A 753 -31.02 -35.07 4.83
CA PRO A 753 -29.94 -35.51 5.70
C PRO A 753 -28.73 -34.56 5.60
N VAL A 754 -28.29 -34.01 6.74
CA VAL A 754 -27.09 -33.16 6.86
C VAL A 754 -26.04 -33.94 7.67
N THR A 755 -24.84 -34.08 7.13
CA THR A 755 -23.68 -34.62 7.87
C THR A 755 -22.97 -33.47 8.59
N VAL A 756 -22.86 -33.54 9.92
CA VAL A 756 -22.17 -32.52 10.75
C VAL A 756 -20.82 -33.07 11.19
N ASP A 757 -19.71 -32.47 10.72
CA ASP A 757 -18.36 -32.73 11.27
C ASP A 757 -18.07 -31.70 12.36
N ALA A 758 -18.10 -32.14 13.63
CA ALA A 758 -17.84 -31.29 14.80
C ALA A 758 -16.48 -31.66 15.42
N ARG A 759 -15.45 -30.85 15.18
CA ARG A 759 -14.18 -30.93 15.92
C ARG A 759 -14.20 -30.01 17.13
N ILE A 760 -14.38 -30.59 18.32
CA ILE A 760 -14.37 -29.88 19.59
C ILE A 760 -12.94 -29.86 20.12
N TRP A 761 -12.32 -28.66 20.19
CA TRP A 761 -11.10 -28.44 20.96
C TRP A 761 -11.51 -27.97 22.37
N MET A 762 -11.17 -28.74 23.40
CA MET A 762 -11.55 -28.46 24.79
C MET A 762 -10.33 -28.36 25.69
N ASN A 763 -10.13 -27.16 26.27
CA ASN A 763 -9.55 -27.01 27.61
C ASN A 763 -10.72 -26.64 28.54
N ILE A 764 -11.03 -27.50 29.51
CA ILE A 764 -12.14 -27.30 30.46
C ILE A 764 -11.69 -27.65 31.89
N PRO A 765 -11.99 -26.82 32.90
CA PRO A 765 -11.79 -27.13 34.33
C PRO A 765 -12.64 -28.33 34.81
N GLU A 766 -12.12 -29.12 35.77
CA GLU A 766 -12.68 -30.40 36.24
C GLU A 766 -14.17 -30.41 36.62
N GLN A 767 -14.77 -29.27 36.96
CA GLN A 767 -16.17 -29.19 37.40
C GLN A 767 -17.21 -29.36 36.28
N LEU A 768 -16.81 -29.30 34.99
CA LEU A 768 -17.72 -29.47 33.84
C LEU A 768 -17.71 -30.90 33.24
N ILE A 769 -16.83 -31.79 33.70
CA ILE A 769 -16.72 -33.18 33.23
C ILE A 769 -17.95 -34.02 33.61
N VAL A 770 -18.61 -33.68 34.72
CA VAL A 770 -19.84 -34.37 35.20
C VAL A 770 -21.04 -34.04 34.30
N TYR A 771 -21.08 -32.85 33.69
CA TYR A 771 -22.16 -32.43 32.80
C TYR A 771 -22.02 -33.03 31.39
N ALA A 772 -20.79 -33.15 30.90
CA ALA A 772 -20.49 -33.78 29.62
C ALA A 772 -20.82 -35.28 29.60
N LYS A 773 -20.60 -36.00 30.71
CA LYS A 773 -20.98 -37.42 30.84
C LYS A 773 -22.50 -37.63 30.82
N LYS A 774 -23.29 -36.73 31.39
CA LYS A 774 -24.76 -36.81 31.33
C LYS A 774 -25.33 -36.48 29.95
N LEU A 775 -24.64 -35.63 29.18
CA LEU A 775 -25.06 -35.24 27.84
C LEU A 775 -24.74 -36.33 26.80
N SER A 776 -23.61 -37.04 26.93
CA SER A 776 -23.27 -38.14 26.00
C SER A 776 -24.21 -39.34 26.14
N THR A 777 -24.68 -39.67 27.35
CA THR A 777 -25.65 -40.75 27.56
C THR A 777 -26.99 -40.45 26.88
N LYS A 778 -27.47 -39.21 26.93
CA LYS A 778 -28.72 -38.80 26.27
C LYS A 778 -28.62 -38.78 24.73
N ILE A 779 -27.45 -38.47 24.19
CA ILE A 779 -27.21 -38.48 22.74
C ILE A 779 -27.18 -39.92 22.20
N CYS A 780 -26.59 -40.86 22.94
CA CYS A 780 -26.59 -42.29 22.57
C CYS A 780 -28.00 -42.92 22.60
N GLU A 781 -28.86 -42.52 23.53
CA GLU A 781 -30.27 -42.97 23.58
C GLU A 781 -31.07 -42.47 22.37
N HIS A 782 -30.84 -41.23 21.92
CA HIS A 782 -31.55 -40.63 20.78
C HIS A 782 -31.14 -41.22 19.42
N VAL A 783 -29.87 -41.65 19.28
CA VAL A 783 -29.36 -42.30 18.06
C VAL A 783 -29.83 -43.76 17.94
N SER A 784 -30.06 -44.44 19.07
CA SER A 784 -30.64 -45.80 19.10
C SER A 784 -32.10 -45.84 18.63
N ASP A 785 -32.88 -44.79 18.93
CA ASP A 785 -34.28 -44.69 18.51
C ASP A 785 -34.46 -44.34 17.01
N ILE A 786 -33.47 -43.69 16.39
CA ILE A 786 -33.48 -43.38 14.96
C ILE A 786 -33.16 -44.63 14.12
N ASN A 787 -32.27 -45.51 14.61
CA ASN A 787 -31.88 -46.75 13.92
C ASN A 787 -32.94 -47.87 13.94
N LYS A 788 -34.07 -47.70 14.65
CA LYS A 788 -35.19 -48.66 14.65
C LYS A 788 -36.25 -48.39 13.58
N LYS A 789 -36.13 -47.31 12.79
CA LYS A 789 -37.19 -46.87 11.84
C LYS A 789 -36.86 -46.98 10.35
N THR A 790 -35.72 -47.53 9.97
CA THR A 790 -35.36 -47.73 8.56
C THR A 790 -34.88 -49.16 8.32
N ASP A 791 -35.79 -49.99 7.80
CA ASP A 791 -35.55 -51.34 7.33
C ASP A 791 -34.93 -51.29 5.93
N SER A 792 -33.70 -51.78 5.77
CA SER A 792 -33.13 -52.49 4.59
C SER A 792 -31.61 -52.30 4.44
N SER A 793 -30.90 -53.31 4.93
CA SER A 793 -29.69 -53.96 4.40
C SER A 793 -28.68 -53.20 3.52
N SER A 794 -27.42 -53.31 3.96
CA SER A 794 -26.14 -53.28 3.24
C SER A 794 -25.36 -51.96 3.20
N ILE A 795 -24.39 -51.81 4.12
CA ILE A 795 -22.94 -51.88 3.87
C ILE A 795 -22.23 -51.76 5.24
N ILE A 796 -21.39 -52.76 5.54
CA ILE A 796 -20.46 -52.78 6.67
C ILE A 796 -19.12 -52.25 6.17
N SER A 797 -18.52 -51.25 6.84
CA SER A 797 -17.06 -51.16 7.03
C SER A 797 -16.67 -50.06 8.04
N ASP A 798 -16.08 -50.50 9.15
CA ASP A 798 -15.11 -49.84 10.05
C ASP A 798 -15.24 -48.35 10.39
N HIS A 799 -15.50 -48.05 11.67
CA HIS A 799 -15.05 -46.83 12.35
C HIS A 799 -14.03 -47.20 13.43
N ARG A 800 -12.74 -46.99 13.15
CA ARG A 800 -11.70 -46.95 14.19
C ARG A 800 -11.71 -45.57 14.85
N ILE A 801 -12.02 -45.52 16.14
CA ILE A 801 -11.75 -44.37 17.00
C ILE A 801 -10.27 -44.47 17.41
N ASN A 802 -9.44 -43.52 16.99
CA ASN A 802 -8.05 -43.43 17.40
C ASN A 802 -7.93 -42.39 18.53
N LEU A 803 -7.88 -42.86 19.78
CA LEU A 803 -7.57 -42.04 20.96
C LEU A 803 -6.07 -42.19 21.26
N ASN A 804 -5.25 -41.23 20.85
CA ASN A 804 -3.88 -41.15 21.35
C ASN A 804 -3.84 -40.27 22.61
N HIS A 805 -3.89 -40.94 23.76
CA HIS A 805 -3.45 -40.42 25.04
C HIS A 805 -1.91 -40.49 25.12
N ASN A 806 -1.25 -39.38 25.49
CA ASN A 806 0.00 -39.43 26.23
C ASN A 806 0.22 -38.12 27.00
N PHE A 807 -0.29 -38.08 28.23
CA PHE A 807 0.27 -37.29 29.32
C PHE A 807 1.33 -38.16 30.01
N ARG A 808 2.55 -37.64 30.23
CA ARG A 808 3.40 -38.07 31.35
C ARG A 808 3.85 -36.84 32.12
N TRP A 809 3.44 -36.85 33.38
CA TRP A 809 3.63 -35.85 34.42
C TRP A 809 5.01 -35.94 35.08
N LYS A 810 5.49 -34.82 35.61
CA LYS A 810 5.60 -34.65 37.06
C LYS A 810 5.28 -33.23 37.47
#